data_AF-A0A0K0XV46-F1
#
_entry.id   AF-A0A0K0XV46-F1
#
_cell.length_a   1.000
_cell.length_b   1.000
_cell.length_c   1.000
_cell.angle_alpha   90.00
_cell.angle_beta   90.00
_cell.angle_gamma   90.00
#
_symmetry.space_group_name_H-M   'P 1'
#
loop_
_entity.id
_entity.type
_entity.pdbx_description
1 polymer ?
#
loop_
_entity_poly.entity_id
_entity_poly.type
_entity_poly.pdbx_seq_one_letter_code
_entity_poly.pdbx_strand_id
1 'polypeptide(L)'
;MSDQAARQLAVEPGRSVIVQAPAGSGKTSLLVERYLALLATVDEPEAILAITFTRKAAAEMRERVLQFLDPAFVAEKPHEKAAKARAEAVEAKVQAWGLRENPQRLMIRTIDSFNQFLARAMPVASQLGPMPSPAEHTQALYREAARRILARLNDEEALSEDLARLLKWRDHRTQDIEALLMSLLGQREQWLRAIGRIEPVEQAAFEATLHDLVSEQLRRASTALQQALAQAGMSEQALLAVLSEAAACAADLAKPTPFADWSDYRRLPAPNPAELDGWRMLGFALLTNGGTWRASLNKNYGFPPKSEHKAAMEALLEQWTGNEELADLLHQARELPVPEFGPGEWPVLAALIRVLKQAAAELDLLFAERGKSDFAALGDAAQRGLGNEEDGYSDLALYLDQRIDHILVDEYQDTNWGQFHLLEKLVAGWAGEGEQQSHRSLFLVGDPMQSIYRFREAEVGLFMRTRDQGIGAQTLESAQLTRNFRSRAEIVEWVNERIGPAFPSIENMAAGAVRYAPSEPAREPGGRVEVLAEIDRVQEAEALAARIRDTLEANQGKDDFKAAVIVRARSHLSELLPALARHGVRYRAVKLDPLLQRPVAQDLLSITRLVIDPAHPSARLALLRSPLCGLSLKALHALAGDGKDPLDDDALDRLSPEDRERAEPVYAGIEAAYGLRGRRSVRDRVEGLFLRLGGPQILCARPTEQRDAQRFLDVLAQAEDEGLLNDWNAFLALLDEQTTEGDPPDDEVRLEVLTMHGAKGLEWDAVFLPGLDRPPRGASQELLYWLPITPESGEEQVLLAPLRSAEQASNTALIQFINNQRKQREAYEQQRLLYVAATRAKEFLCLSAVLDPDKQAQKPAAGSLLASLWPNCEGEFLRAFSEALERIPELGPDSDDVVFPAPRRQRVQSGWRPSFEATLDWTPALPVRERSVEIEFSWQNTQARRIGTVLHRILEDIGRVGLERFDEVRLARLESRIPGLLQAMGTGRAELQASVEVIEQALDRTLSSETGRWILSGEHPEHACELALSGLIDGKLVNAVIDRTFVDAQGVRWIIDYKSGHAEDERIEEFLQHEAEEYRDQLSVYRRLFEQMGETDVRIALYLPRLDRLEEL
;
A
#
# COMPACT_ATOMS: atom_id res chain seq x y z
N MET A 1 8.71 -13.50 -31.33
CA MET A 1 9.57 -14.45 -30.58
C MET A 1 8.66 -15.54 -30.00
N SER A 2 9.11 -16.79 -29.88
CA SER A 2 8.32 -17.83 -29.19
C SER A 2 8.38 -17.65 -27.66
N ASP A 3 7.41 -18.15 -26.90
CA ASP A 3 7.40 -18.06 -25.42
C ASP A 3 8.70 -18.62 -24.81
N GLN A 4 9.17 -19.77 -25.31
CA GLN A 4 10.42 -20.38 -24.83
C GLN A 4 11.64 -19.49 -25.10
N ALA A 5 11.72 -18.85 -26.27
CA ALA A 5 12.80 -17.93 -26.59
C ALA A 5 12.72 -16.65 -25.74
N ALA A 6 11.50 -16.16 -25.44
CA ALA A 6 11.30 -15.02 -24.55
C ALA A 6 11.73 -15.33 -23.11
N ARG A 7 11.46 -16.54 -22.62
CA ARG A 7 11.94 -17.00 -21.30
C ARG A 7 13.45 -17.11 -21.26
N GLN A 8 14.07 -17.67 -22.30
CA GLN A 8 15.52 -17.77 -22.40
C GLN A 8 16.18 -16.40 -22.37
N LEU A 9 15.69 -15.46 -23.18
CA LEU A 9 16.15 -14.07 -23.19
C LEU A 9 16.03 -13.43 -21.80
N ALA A 10 14.89 -13.60 -21.14
CA ALA A 10 14.64 -13.02 -19.82
C ALA A 10 15.59 -13.51 -18.73
N VAL A 11 16.06 -14.76 -18.78
CA VAL A 11 16.94 -15.33 -17.73
C VAL A 11 18.43 -15.12 -17.99
N GLU A 12 18.83 -14.53 -19.13
CA GLU A 12 20.24 -14.32 -19.53
C GLU A 12 20.93 -13.17 -18.74
N PRO A 13 21.84 -13.47 -17.79
CA PRO A 13 22.43 -12.51 -16.84
C PRO A 13 22.96 -11.19 -17.41
N GLY A 14 23.60 -11.21 -18.58
CA GLY A 14 24.27 -10.05 -19.18
C GLY A 14 23.37 -9.15 -20.03
N ARG A 15 22.05 -9.39 -20.04
CA ARG A 15 21.10 -8.59 -20.84
C ARG A 15 20.13 -7.82 -19.97
N SER A 16 19.92 -6.56 -20.31
CA SER A 16 18.83 -5.75 -19.78
C SER A 16 17.53 -6.05 -20.53
N VAL A 17 16.50 -6.49 -19.81
CA VAL A 17 15.27 -7.02 -20.40
C VAL A 17 14.06 -6.47 -19.66
N ILE A 18 13.05 -6.00 -20.41
CA ILE A 18 11.72 -5.74 -19.90
C ILE A 18 10.78 -6.86 -20.37
N VAL A 19 10.14 -7.53 -19.40
CA VAL A 19 9.30 -8.69 -19.65
C VAL A 19 7.84 -8.34 -19.39
N GLN A 20 7.02 -8.40 -20.43
CA GLN A 20 5.57 -8.45 -20.30
C GLN A 20 5.15 -9.89 -19.99
N ALA A 21 4.66 -10.11 -18.77
CA ALA A 21 4.30 -11.41 -18.23
C ALA A 21 2.81 -11.44 -17.86
N PRO A 22 1.89 -11.77 -18.82
CA PRO A 22 0.45 -11.85 -18.59
C PRO A 22 0.06 -12.72 -17.39
N ALA A 23 -1.18 -12.58 -16.91
CA ALA A 23 -1.68 -13.34 -15.76
C ALA A 23 -1.45 -14.85 -15.93
N GLY A 24 -0.88 -15.50 -14.90
CA GLY A 24 -0.61 -16.94 -14.92
C GLY A 24 0.60 -17.37 -15.75
N SER A 25 1.43 -16.45 -16.26
CA SER A 25 2.59 -16.78 -17.11
C SER A 25 3.86 -17.27 -16.38
N GLY A 26 3.83 -17.34 -15.05
CA GLY A 26 4.95 -17.84 -14.24
C GLY A 26 6.02 -16.78 -13.94
N LYS A 27 5.63 -15.49 -13.84
CA LYS A 27 6.51 -14.36 -13.51
C LYS A 27 7.44 -14.61 -12.32
N THR A 28 6.91 -15.11 -11.19
CA THR A 28 7.72 -15.36 -9.98
C THR A 28 8.77 -16.43 -10.21
N SER A 29 8.45 -17.49 -10.96
CA SER A 29 9.42 -18.54 -11.32
C SER A 29 10.52 -17.98 -12.21
N LEU A 30 10.18 -17.10 -13.15
CA LEU A 30 11.14 -16.42 -14.02
C LEU A 30 12.09 -15.50 -13.23
N LEU A 31 11.56 -14.73 -12.28
CA LEU A 31 12.36 -13.88 -11.38
C LEU A 31 13.36 -14.69 -10.55
N VAL A 32 12.91 -15.82 -9.98
CA VAL A 32 13.77 -16.72 -9.20
C VAL A 32 14.84 -17.34 -10.09
N GLU A 33 14.48 -17.80 -11.29
CA GLU A 33 15.43 -18.37 -12.25
C GLU A 33 16.49 -17.34 -12.69
N ARG A 34 16.07 -16.09 -12.96
CA ARG A 34 16.99 -14.98 -13.25
C ARG A 34 17.91 -14.69 -12.06
N TYR A 35 17.37 -14.61 -10.85
CA TYR A 35 18.16 -14.34 -9.64
C TYR A 35 19.23 -15.44 -9.42
N LEU A 36 18.87 -16.71 -9.56
CA LEU A 36 19.81 -17.83 -9.48
C LEU A 36 20.88 -17.78 -10.58
N ALA A 37 20.53 -17.34 -11.79
CA ALA A 37 21.49 -17.17 -12.87
C ALA A 37 22.51 -16.05 -12.57
N LEU A 38 22.07 -14.95 -11.94
CA LEU A 38 22.93 -13.83 -11.55
C LEU A 38 23.88 -14.18 -10.41
N LEU A 39 23.50 -15.07 -9.48
CA LEU A 39 24.42 -15.55 -8.43
C LEU A 39 25.67 -16.24 -9.01
N ALA A 40 25.59 -16.76 -10.24
CA ALA A 40 26.74 -17.34 -10.91
C ALA A 40 27.71 -16.26 -11.42
N THR A 41 27.22 -15.07 -11.77
CA THR A 41 28.01 -14.01 -12.41
C THR A 41 28.69 -13.09 -11.42
N VAL A 42 28.11 -12.86 -10.24
CA VAL A 42 28.63 -11.90 -9.25
C VAL A 42 29.67 -12.51 -8.29
N ASP A 43 30.55 -11.66 -7.76
CA ASP A 43 31.52 -12.02 -6.72
C ASP A 43 30.92 -11.97 -5.31
N GLU A 44 29.91 -11.13 -5.11
CA GLU A 44 29.15 -10.98 -3.86
C GLU A 44 27.64 -10.94 -4.15
N PRO A 45 26.78 -11.60 -3.34
CA PRO A 45 25.33 -11.62 -3.56
C PRO A 45 24.68 -10.24 -3.39
N GLU A 46 25.33 -9.33 -2.67
CA GLU A 46 24.87 -7.94 -2.49
C GLU A 46 24.89 -7.10 -3.76
N ALA A 47 25.57 -7.57 -4.83
CA ALA A 47 25.55 -6.94 -6.14
C ALA A 47 24.23 -7.11 -6.91
N ILE A 48 23.29 -7.91 -6.37
CA ILE A 48 21.99 -8.18 -6.98
C ILE A 48 20.87 -7.56 -6.13
N LEU A 49 20.37 -6.39 -6.54
CA LEU A 49 19.24 -5.72 -5.92
C LEU A 49 17.93 -6.20 -6.56
N ALA A 50 17.06 -6.87 -5.80
CA ALA A 50 15.71 -7.21 -6.23
C ALA A 50 14.67 -6.37 -5.45
N ILE A 51 13.88 -5.59 -6.19
CA ILE A 51 12.87 -4.68 -5.66
C ILE A 51 11.47 -5.26 -5.91
N THR A 52 10.64 -5.26 -4.87
CA THR A 52 9.24 -5.68 -4.92
C THR A 52 8.32 -4.64 -4.29
N PHE A 53 7.01 -4.70 -4.57
CA PHE A 53 6.03 -3.73 -4.05
C PHE A 53 5.47 -4.09 -2.68
N THR A 54 5.58 -5.34 -2.22
CA THR A 54 5.00 -5.76 -0.94
C THR A 54 5.99 -6.58 -0.12
N ARG A 55 5.91 -6.45 1.21
CA ARG A 55 6.73 -7.24 2.14
C ARG A 55 6.49 -8.74 1.95
N LYS A 56 5.26 -9.13 1.61
CA LYS A 56 4.90 -10.52 1.30
C LYS A 56 5.62 -11.02 0.05
N ALA A 57 5.61 -10.26 -1.05
CA ALA A 57 6.32 -10.64 -2.28
C ALA A 57 7.84 -10.73 -2.08
N ALA A 58 8.45 -9.78 -1.34
CA ALA A 58 9.86 -9.86 -0.97
C ALA A 58 10.19 -11.14 -0.18
N ALA A 59 9.35 -11.47 0.82
CA ALA A 59 9.52 -12.65 1.64
C ALA A 59 9.35 -13.95 0.83
N GLU A 60 8.30 -14.04 0.02
CA GLU A 60 8.04 -15.20 -0.84
C GLU A 60 9.15 -15.41 -1.87
N MET A 61 9.64 -14.34 -2.51
CA MET A 61 10.77 -14.43 -3.44
C MET A 61 12.03 -14.93 -2.74
N ARG A 62 12.34 -14.41 -1.55
CA ARG A 62 13.49 -14.85 -0.75
C ARG A 62 13.37 -16.32 -0.35
N GLU A 63 12.20 -16.71 0.16
CA GLU A 63 11.91 -18.10 0.55
C GLU A 63 12.08 -19.05 -0.63
N ARG A 64 11.56 -18.71 -1.81
CA ARG A 64 11.72 -19.53 -3.01
C ARG A 64 13.17 -19.65 -3.46
N VAL A 65 13.93 -18.55 -3.45
CA VAL A 65 15.38 -18.60 -3.77
C VAL A 65 16.09 -19.54 -2.80
N LEU A 66 15.85 -19.39 -1.49
CA LEU A 66 16.45 -20.25 -0.46
C LEU A 66 16.03 -21.71 -0.59
N GLN A 67 14.76 -21.98 -0.96
CA GLN A 67 14.26 -23.32 -1.22
C GLN A 67 15.05 -24.00 -2.35
N PHE A 68 15.30 -23.31 -3.47
CA PHE A 68 16.12 -23.89 -4.55
C PHE A 68 17.58 -24.09 -4.13
N LEU A 69 18.11 -23.18 -3.31
CA LEU A 69 19.45 -23.28 -2.73
C LEU A 69 19.53 -24.34 -1.62
N ASP A 70 18.44 -24.93 -1.14
CA ASP A 70 18.50 -26.04 -0.18
C ASP A 70 18.95 -27.33 -0.89
N PRO A 71 20.06 -27.98 -0.46
CA PRO A 71 20.48 -29.26 -1.01
C PRO A 71 19.41 -30.36 -0.88
N ALA A 72 18.55 -30.28 0.14
CA ALA A 72 17.47 -31.25 0.37
C ALA A 72 16.26 -31.06 -0.57
N PHE A 73 16.13 -29.91 -1.23
CA PHE A 73 15.01 -29.64 -2.12
C PHE A 73 15.12 -30.44 -3.43
N VAL A 74 14.09 -31.23 -3.72
CA VAL A 74 13.97 -32.03 -4.95
C VAL A 74 12.96 -31.36 -5.89
N ALA A 75 13.42 -30.98 -7.09
CA ALA A 75 12.57 -30.41 -8.12
C ALA A 75 11.77 -31.50 -8.85
N GLU A 76 10.49 -31.63 -8.53
CA GLU A 76 9.61 -32.62 -9.16
C GLU A 76 9.07 -32.14 -10.52
N LYS A 77 8.78 -30.84 -10.65
CA LYS A 77 8.14 -30.30 -11.86
C LYS A 77 9.17 -29.99 -12.94
N PRO A 78 8.85 -30.20 -14.24
CA PRO A 78 9.78 -29.94 -15.34
C PRO A 78 10.37 -28.52 -15.36
N HIS A 79 9.59 -27.50 -14.99
CA HIS A 79 10.03 -26.10 -14.96
C HIS A 79 10.94 -25.78 -13.76
N GLU A 80 10.88 -26.53 -12.67
CA GLU A 80 11.72 -26.33 -11.48
C GLU A 80 13.13 -26.89 -11.70
N LYS A 81 13.30 -27.86 -12.60
CA LYS A 81 14.60 -28.50 -12.89
C LYS A 81 15.66 -27.52 -13.41
N ALA A 82 15.26 -26.54 -14.22
CA ALA A 82 16.18 -25.54 -14.76
C ALA A 82 16.68 -24.57 -13.68
N ALA A 83 15.80 -24.17 -12.74
CA ALA A 83 16.17 -23.37 -11.59
C ALA A 83 17.08 -24.16 -10.63
N LYS A 84 16.74 -25.44 -10.36
CA LYS A 84 17.57 -26.32 -9.52
C LYS A 84 18.97 -26.51 -10.08
N ALA A 85 19.10 -26.76 -11.39
CA ALA A 85 20.42 -26.89 -12.03
C ALA A 85 21.29 -25.63 -11.88
N ARG A 86 20.68 -24.43 -11.92
CA ARG A 86 21.41 -23.17 -11.66
C ARG A 86 21.79 -23.02 -10.19
N ALA A 87 20.91 -23.38 -9.26
CA ALA A 87 21.22 -23.39 -7.84
C ALA A 87 22.40 -24.32 -7.51
N GLU A 88 22.42 -25.52 -8.09
CA GLU A 88 23.53 -26.48 -7.94
C GLU A 88 24.85 -25.94 -8.51
N ALA A 89 24.79 -25.20 -9.63
CA ALA A 89 25.98 -24.60 -10.24
C ALA A 89 26.64 -23.52 -9.36
N VAL A 90 25.89 -22.90 -8.44
CA VAL A 90 26.39 -21.84 -7.55
C VAL A 90 26.68 -22.33 -6.12
N GLU A 91 26.57 -23.63 -5.86
CA GLU A 91 26.69 -24.23 -4.51
C GLU A 91 27.98 -23.81 -3.78
N ALA A 92 29.12 -23.83 -4.48
CA ALA A 92 30.41 -23.45 -3.89
C ALA A 92 30.44 -21.99 -3.44
N LYS A 93 29.84 -21.07 -4.21
CA LYS A 93 29.71 -19.66 -3.85
C LYS A 93 28.74 -19.47 -2.68
N VAL A 94 27.60 -20.15 -2.70
CA VAL A 94 26.59 -20.12 -1.63
C VAL A 94 27.18 -20.54 -0.28
N GLN A 95 28.01 -21.59 -0.28
CA GLN A 95 28.76 -22.03 0.92
C GLN A 95 29.80 -21.00 1.34
N ALA A 96 30.62 -20.49 0.40
CA ALA A 96 31.65 -19.48 0.70
C ALA A 96 31.06 -18.19 1.28
N TRP A 97 29.87 -17.80 0.85
CA TRP A 97 29.16 -16.62 1.35
C TRP A 97 28.37 -16.87 2.65
N GLY A 98 28.24 -18.11 3.10
CA GLY A 98 27.42 -18.46 4.27
C GLY A 98 25.94 -18.07 4.09
N LEU A 99 25.43 -18.14 2.85
CA LEU A 99 24.15 -17.51 2.46
C LEU A 99 22.93 -18.20 3.11
N ARG A 100 23.04 -19.48 3.45
CA ARG A 100 21.99 -20.24 4.15
C ARG A 100 21.84 -19.81 5.61
N GLU A 101 22.95 -19.49 6.25
CA GLU A 101 23.00 -19.00 7.63
C GLU A 101 22.69 -17.49 7.68
N ASN A 102 23.01 -16.76 6.61
CA ASN A 102 22.85 -15.32 6.50
C ASN A 102 22.00 -14.92 5.28
N PRO A 103 20.71 -15.31 5.23
CA PRO A 103 19.84 -15.03 4.08
C PRO A 103 19.57 -13.54 3.87
N GLN A 104 19.86 -12.69 4.87
CA GLN A 104 19.74 -11.23 4.75
C GLN A 104 20.75 -10.60 3.78
N ARG A 105 21.81 -11.32 3.41
CA ARG A 105 22.75 -10.89 2.36
C ARG A 105 22.11 -10.84 0.97
N LEU A 106 21.00 -11.56 0.77
CA LEU A 106 20.16 -11.41 -0.42
C LEU A 106 19.46 -10.05 -0.37
N MET A 107 19.86 -9.12 -1.24
CA MET A 107 19.28 -7.78 -1.35
C MET A 107 17.89 -7.80 -2.02
N ILE A 108 16.97 -8.62 -1.49
CA ILE A 108 15.56 -8.71 -1.87
C ILE A 108 14.77 -7.84 -0.90
N ARG A 109 14.30 -6.68 -1.37
CA ARG A 109 13.72 -5.61 -0.55
C ARG A 109 12.41 -5.10 -1.16
N THR A 110 11.59 -4.43 -0.34
CA THR A 110 10.53 -3.57 -0.88
C THR A 110 11.10 -2.23 -1.28
N ILE A 111 10.44 -1.52 -2.20
CA ILE A 111 10.87 -0.17 -2.60
C ILE A 111 10.97 0.79 -1.40
N ASP A 112 9.98 0.78 -0.50
CA ASP A 112 10.00 1.60 0.71
C ASP A 112 11.15 1.26 1.66
N SER A 113 11.44 -0.04 1.84
CA SER A 113 12.56 -0.48 2.69
C SER A 113 13.92 -0.13 2.09
N PHE A 114 14.00 0.01 0.77
CA PHE A 114 15.19 0.48 0.08
C PHE A 114 15.32 2.00 0.18
N ASN A 115 14.26 2.77 -0.04
CA ASN A 115 14.24 4.23 0.19
C ASN A 115 14.63 4.57 1.64
N GLN A 116 14.09 3.84 2.61
CA GLN A 116 14.47 4.02 4.02
C GLN A 116 15.96 3.71 4.25
N PHE A 117 16.51 2.68 3.62
CA PHE A 117 17.94 2.37 3.69
C PHE A 117 18.78 3.51 3.12
N LEU A 118 18.42 4.04 1.94
CA LEU A 118 19.11 5.15 1.30
C LEU A 118 19.07 6.42 2.16
N ALA A 119 17.88 6.82 2.63
CA ALA A 119 17.71 8.00 3.46
C ALA A 119 18.50 7.91 4.78
N ARG A 120 18.57 6.70 5.39
CA ARG A 120 19.34 6.46 6.60
C ARG A 120 20.85 6.47 6.38
N ALA A 121 21.32 6.07 5.20
CA ALA A 121 22.74 6.01 4.91
C ALA A 121 23.38 7.41 4.81
N MET A 122 22.59 8.46 4.51
CA MET A 122 23.06 9.85 4.38
C MET A 122 22.13 10.89 5.03
N PRO A 123 21.99 10.94 6.36
CA PRO A 123 21.00 11.79 7.04
C PRO A 123 21.14 13.29 6.74
N VAL A 124 22.38 13.77 6.53
CA VAL A 124 22.67 15.18 6.22
C VAL A 124 22.27 15.51 4.77
N ALA A 125 22.68 14.69 3.79
CA ALA A 125 22.34 14.91 2.39
C ALA A 125 20.84 14.73 2.12
N SER A 126 20.18 13.87 2.89
CA SER A 126 18.73 13.65 2.84
C SER A 126 17.89 14.79 3.45
N GLN A 127 18.52 15.75 4.13
CA GLN A 127 17.88 16.93 4.74
C GLN A 127 16.78 16.63 5.77
N LEU A 128 16.71 15.41 6.31
CA LEU A 128 15.72 15.02 7.31
C LEU A 128 16.20 15.18 8.76
N GLY A 129 17.49 15.47 8.99
CA GLY A 129 18.04 15.53 10.35
C GLY A 129 18.02 14.16 11.04
N PRO A 130 17.63 14.04 12.33
CA PRO A 130 17.39 12.75 12.98
C PRO A 130 16.29 12.00 12.22
N MET A 131 16.61 10.83 11.69
CA MET A 131 15.70 10.14 10.75
C MET A 131 14.34 9.83 11.40
N PRO A 132 13.24 10.41 10.90
CA PRO A 132 11.92 10.11 11.41
C PRO A 132 11.54 8.65 11.13
N SER A 133 10.82 8.04 12.07
CA SER A 133 10.26 6.70 11.87
C SER A 133 9.07 6.76 10.92
N PRO A 134 8.95 5.84 9.94
CA PRO A 134 7.75 5.77 9.10
C PRO A 134 6.53 5.49 9.98
N ALA A 135 5.51 6.32 9.85
CA ALA A 135 4.22 6.19 10.50
C ALA A 135 3.16 5.79 9.46
N GLU A 136 2.30 4.84 9.81
CA GLU A 136 1.22 4.38 8.91
C GLU A 136 0.04 5.36 8.88
N HIS A 137 -0.15 6.18 9.93
CA HIS A 137 -1.23 7.16 10.05
C HIS A 137 -0.69 8.60 10.19
N THR A 138 -0.47 9.28 9.07
CA THR A 138 0.06 10.66 9.03
C THR A 138 -1.01 11.72 8.81
N GLN A 139 -2.30 11.36 8.69
CA GLN A 139 -3.39 12.32 8.48
C GLN A 139 -3.45 13.40 9.57
N ALA A 140 -3.15 13.06 10.82
CA ALA A 140 -3.09 14.02 11.91
C ALA A 140 -2.00 15.08 11.68
N LEU A 141 -0.85 14.67 11.15
CA LEU A 141 0.27 15.56 10.80
C LEU A 141 -0.10 16.47 9.62
N TYR A 142 -0.81 15.94 8.61
CA TYR A 142 -1.32 16.76 7.50
C TYR A 142 -2.32 17.80 7.98
N ARG A 143 -3.20 17.43 8.92
CA ARG A 143 -4.15 18.35 9.54
C ARG A 143 -3.45 19.43 10.34
N GLU A 144 -2.46 19.05 11.14
CA GLU A 144 -1.65 19.99 11.92
C GLU A 144 -0.92 20.97 11.00
N ALA A 145 -0.29 20.49 9.93
CA ALA A 145 0.37 21.34 8.92
C ALA A 145 -0.61 22.33 8.28
N ALA A 146 -1.79 21.86 7.84
CA ALA A 146 -2.83 22.71 7.27
C ALA A 146 -3.30 23.78 8.28
N ARG A 147 -3.48 23.43 9.55
CA ARG A 147 -3.87 24.37 10.60
C ARG A 147 -2.79 25.40 10.91
N ARG A 148 -1.51 24.99 10.97
CA ARG A 148 -0.39 25.90 11.18
C ARG A 148 -0.30 26.93 10.05
N ILE A 149 -0.47 26.50 8.80
CA ILE A 149 -0.54 27.42 7.64
C ILE A 149 -1.74 28.38 7.75
N LEU A 150 -2.94 27.88 8.06
CA LEU A 150 -4.12 28.73 8.20
C LEU A 150 -4.02 29.74 9.36
N ALA A 151 -3.27 29.41 10.41
CA ALA A 151 -3.04 30.31 11.54
C ALA A 151 -2.22 31.56 11.15
N ARG A 152 -1.42 31.49 10.07
CA ARG A 152 -0.60 32.59 9.53
C ARG A 152 -1.41 33.64 8.76
N LEU A 153 -2.73 33.52 8.71
CA LEU A 153 -3.61 34.51 8.05
C LEU A 153 -3.44 35.93 8.60
N ASN A 154 -3.05 36.08 9.87
CA ASN A 154 -2.89 37.39 10.52
C ASN A 154 -1.44 37.90 10.53
N ASP A 155 -0.50 37.19 9.89
CA ASP A 155 0.91 37.59 9.86
C ASP A 155 1.13 38.73 8.85
N GLU A 156 2.10 39.61 9.08
CA GLU A 156 2.50 40.69 8.14
C GLU A 156 3.38 40.16 6.99
N GLU A 157 2.93 39.09 6.31
CA GLU A 157 3.69 38.38 5.28
C GLU A 157 2.89 38.21 3.98
N ALA A 158 3.61 38.00 2.87
CA ALA A 158 3.02 37.73 1.55
C ALA A 158 2.07 36.50 1.53
N LEU A 159 2.28 35.54 2.44
CA LEU A 159 1.41 34.37 2.60
C LEU A 159 0.00 34.73 3.10
N SER A 160 -0.14 35.80 3.91
CA SER A 160 -1.45 36.26 4.41
C SER A 160 -2.37 36.70 3.27
N GLU A 161 -1.84 37.43 2.28
CA GLU A 161 -2.62 37.88 1.12
C GLU A 161 -3.10 36.71 0.25
N ASP A 162 -2.25 35.69 0.07
CA ASP A 162 -2.59 34.49 -0.68
C ASP A 162 -3.69 33.68 0.03
N LEU A 163 -3.57 33.49 1.36
CA LEU A 163 -4.60 32.82 2.17
C LEU A 163 -5.93 33.58 2.16
N ALA A 164 -5.90 34.91 2.29
CA ALA A 164 -7.09 35.74 2.21
C ALA A 164 -7.80 35.61 0.85
N ARG A 165 -7.03 35.51 -0.24
CA ARG A 165 -7.56 35.29 -1.59
C ARG A 165 -8.25 33.92 -1.72
N LEU A 166 -7.64 32.85 -1.19
CA LEU A 166 -8.24 31.51 -1.19
C LEU A 166 -9.52 31.45 -0.36
N LEU A 167 -9.51 32.07 0.83
CA LEU A 167 -10.70 32.16 1.69
C LEU A 167 -11.84 32.91 1.01
N LYS A 168 -11.55 34.04 0.37
CA LYS A 168 -12.56 34.79 -0.40
C LYS A 168 -13.13 33.98 -1.55
N TRP A 169 -12.29 33.21 -2.26
CA TRP A 169 -12.73 32.33 -3.35
C TRP A 169 -13.69 31.22 -2.90
N ARG A 170 -13.59 30.81 -1.63
CA ARG A 170 -14.37 29.75 -0.99
C ARG A 170 -15.44 30.26 -0.01
N ASP A 171 -15.85 31.51 -0.13
CA ASP A 171 -16.90 32.11 0.71
C ASP A 171 -16.59 31.96 2.22
N HIS A 172 -15.32 32.18 2.58
CA HIS A 172 -14.79 32.17 3.95
C HIS A 172 -14.96 30.84 4.72
N ARG A 173 -15.11 29.71 4.03
CA ARG A 173 -15.22 28.38 4.64
C ARG A 173 -13.85 27.79 4.99
N THR A 174 -13.33 28.11 6.18
CA THR A 174 -12.02 27.63 6.64
C THR A 174 -11.92 26.10 6.74
N GLN A 175 -13.00 25.43 7.17
CA GLN A 175 -13.04 23.95 7.27
C GLN A 175 -12.89 23.27 5.91
N ASP A 176 -13.47 23.85 4.85
CA ASP A 176 -13.31 23.35 3.49
C ASP A 176 -11.83 23.43 3.08
N ILE A 177 -11.17 24.57 3.31
CA ILE A 177 -9.76 24.76 2.94
C ILE A 177 -8.85 23.84 3.75
N GLU A 178 -9.08 23.66 5.05
CA GLU A 178 -8.33 22.71 5.88
C GLU A 178 -8.42 21.29 5.31
N ALA A 179 -9.63 20.79 5.06
CA ALA A 179 -9.84 19.45 4.51
C ALA A 179 -9.20 19.27 3.13
N LEU A 180 -9.22 20.32 2.31
CA LEU A 180 -8.65 20.30 0.96
C LEU A 180 -7.11 20.38 0.99
N LEU A 181 -6.51 21.18 1.87
CA LEU A 181 -5.06 21.19 2.10
C LEU A 181 -4.58 19.84 2.63
N MET A 182 -5.31 19.25 3.59
CA MET A 182 -5.02 17.91 4.07
C MET A 182 -4.99 16.88 2.93
N SER A 183 -6.01 16.91 2.07
CA SER A 183 -6.10 16.01 0.91
C SER A 183 -4.92 16.21 -0.04
N LEU A 184 -4.51 17.46 -0.30
CA LEU A 184 -3.40 17.75 -1.19
C LEU A 184 -2.06 17.36 -0.55
N LEU A 185 -1.83 17.63 0.73
CA LEU A 185 -0.60 17.22 1.44
C LEU A 185 -0.38 15.69 1.42
N GLY A 186 -1.46 14.91 1.50
CA GLY A 186 -1.41 13.46 1.36
C GLY A 186 -1.06 12.98 -0.05
N GLN A 187 -1.16 13.85 -1.06
CA GLN A 187 -0.82 13.61 -2.46
C GLN A 187 0.37 14.47 -2.91
N ARG A 188 1.24 14.92 -1.99
CA ARG A 188 2.31 15.88 -2.35
C ARG A 188 3.38 15.33 -3.29
N GLU A 189 3.68 14.03 -3.23
CA GLU A 189 4.59 13.38 -4.19
C GLU A 189 4.12 13.62 -5.64
N GLN A 190 2.81 13.60 -5.84
CA GLN A 190 2.08 13.82 -7.08
C GLN A 190 2.27 15.24 -7.65
N TRP A 191 2.04 16.29 -6.86
CA TRP A 191 2.09 17.67 -7.35
C TRP A 191 3.36 18.41 -7.07
N LEU A 192 4.06 18.11 -5.98
CA LEU A 192 5.26 18.85 -5.60
C LEU A 192 6.36 18.62 -6.65
N ARG A 193 6.45 17.42 -7.25
CA ARG A 193 7.33 17.20 -8.40
C ARG A 193 6.99 18.13 -9.58
N ALA A 194 5.70 18.33 -9.80
CA ALA A 194 5.19 19.04 -10.95
C ALA A 194 5.26 20.57 -10.78
N ILE A 195 5.04 21.08 -9.55
CA ILE A 195 5.02 22.53 -9.26
C ILE A 195 6.29 23.02 -8.54
N GLY A 196 7.07 22.12 -7.95
CA GLY A 196 8.26 22.43 -7.16
C GLY A 196 9.36 23.09 -7.96
N ARG A 197 9.52 22.68 -9.23
CA ARG A 197 10.51 23.24 -10.17
C ARG A 197 10.06 24.56 -10.83
N ILE A 198 8.81 24.97 -10.64
CA ILE A 198 8.23 26.13 -11.31
C ILE A 198 8.52 27.39 -10.49
N GLU A 199 9.61 28.09 -10.84
CA GLU A 199 9.91 29.44 -10.37
C GLU A 199 10.53 30.29 -11.51
N PRO A 200 9.97 31.48 -11.80
CA PRO A 200 8.78 32.09 -11.22
C PRO A 200 7.45 31.41 -11.66
N VAL A 201 6.42 31.49 -10.80
CA VAL A 201 5.06 31.03 -11.13
C VAL A 201 4.41 32.08 -12.04
N GLU A 202 4.62 31.95 -13.35
CA GLU A 202 4.15 32.91 -14.37
C GLU A 202 3.02 32.35 -15.23
N GLN A 203 2.02 33.20 -15.50
CA GLN A 203 0.83 32.83 -16.28
C GLN A 203 1.22 32.33 -17.68
N ALA A 204 2.15 33.04 -18.33
CA ALA A 204 2.59 32.75 -19.68
C ALA A 204 3.20 31.36 -19.84
N ALA A 205 3.88 30.83 -18.83
CA ALA A 205 4.47 29.48 -18.88
C ALA A 205 3.39 28.39 -18.90
N PHE A 206 2.37 28.51 -18.05
CA PHE A 206 1.25 27.55 -18.02
C PHE A 206 0.36 27.66 -19.26
N GLU A 207 0.10 28.88 -19.73
CA GLU A 207 -0.64 29.11 -20.98
C GLU A 207 0.13 28.59 -22.20
N ALA A 208 1.48 28.70 -22.22
CA ALA A 208 2.31 28.10 -23.25
C ALA A 208 2.22 26.56 -23.26
N THR A 209 2.31 25.91 -22.09
CA THR A 209 2.09 24.46 -21.97
C THR A 209 0.72 24.04 -22.50
N LEU A 210 -0.33 24.78 -22.14
CA LEU A 210 -1.68 24.49 -22.61
C LEU A 210 -1.81 24.75 -24.12
N HIS A 211 -1.20 25.81 -24.64
CA HIS A 211 -1.15 26.13 -26.06
C HIS A 211 -0.45 25.04 -26.87
N ASP A 212 0.68 24.53 -26.40
CA ASP A 212 1.43 23.46 -27.06
C ASP A 212 0.65 22.15 -27.08
N LEU A 213 0.02 21.79 -25.96
CA LEU A 213 -0.86 20.62 -25.89
C LEU A 213 -2.04 20.72 -26.88
N VAL A 214 -2.73 21.86 -26.88
CA VAL A 214 -3.86 22.10 -27.80
C VAL A 214 -3.37 22.02 -29.24
N SER A 215 -2.26 22.67 -29.56
CA SER A 215 -1.67 22.67 -30.91
C SER A 215 -1.28 21.27 -31.37
N GLU A 216 -0.71 20.45 -30.48
CA GLU A 216 -0.36 19.06 -30.76
C GLU A 216 -1.60 18.22 -31.08
N GLN A 217 -2.63 18.27 -30.23
CA GLN A 217 -3.86 17.51 -30.44
C GLN A 217 -4.57 17.92 -31.74
N LEU A 218 -4.60 19.22 -32.05
CA LEU A 218 -5.15 19.71 -33.32
C LEU A 218 -4.32 19.25 -34.53
N ARG A 219 -2.98 19.16 -34.41
CA ARG A 219 -2.12 18.65 -35.48
C ARG A 219 -2.35 17.17 -35.76
N ARG A 220 -2.55 16.36 -34.72
CA ARG A 220 -2.93 14.95 -34.84
C ARG A 220 -4.27 14.80 -35.55
N ALA A 221 -5.29 15.54 -35.11
CA ALA A 221 -6.61 15.54 -35.76
C ALA A 221 -6.54 15.99 -37.23
N SER A 222 -5.77 17.04 -37.53
CA SER A 222 -5.54 17.52 -38.89
C SER A 222 -4.85 16.49 -39.78
N THR A 223 -3.82 15.82 -39.27
CA THR A 223 -3.09 14.78 -40.01
C THR A 223 -3.99 13.59 -40.31
N ALA A 224 -4.75 13.11 -39.32
CA ALA A 224 -5.70 12.01 -39.49
C ALA A 224 -6.81 12.36 -40.49
N LEU A 225 -7.35 13.59 -40.43
CA LEU A 225 -8.36 14.07 -41.37
C LEU A 225 -7.83 14.12 -42.81
N GLN A 226 -6.62 14.62 -43.01
CA GLN A 226 -5.98 14.67 -44.33
C GLN A 226 -5.75 13.25 -44.90
N GLN A 227 -5.29 12.31 -44.07
CA GLN A 227 -5.12 10.91 -44.48
C GLN A 227 -6.45 10.26 -44.86
N ALA A 228 -7.51 10.47 -44.09
CA ALA A 228 -8.84 9.94 -44.36
C ALA A 228 -9.48 10.54 -45.63
N LEU A 229 -9.26 11.83 -45.90
CA LEU A 229 -9.67 12.48 -47.15
C LEU A 229 -8.94 11.88 -48.36
N ALA A 230 -7.63 11.66 -48.24
CA ALA A 230 -6.84 11.04 -49.29
C ALA A 230 -7.31 9.60 -49.60
N GLN A 231 -7.64 8.82 -48.57
CA GLN A 231 -8.18 7.46 -48.72
C GLN A 231 -9.58 7.45 -49.35
N ALA A 232 -10.41 8.43 -49.02
CA ALA A 232 -11.74 8.61 -49.61
C ALA A 232 -11.71 9.15 -51.06
N GLY A 233 -10.54 9.54 -51.57
CA GLY A 233 -10.41 10.17 -52.88
C GLY A 233 -11.09 11.55 -52.98
N MET A 234 -11.33 12.20 -51.83
CA MET A 234 -12.00 13.49 -51.73
C MET A 234 -10.97 14.60 -51.50
N SER A 235 -11.04 15.69 -52.26
CA SER A 235 -10.19 16.84 -52.02
C SER A 235 -10.71 17.68 -50.84
N GLU A 236 -9.81 18.39 -50.17
CA GLU A 236 -10.16 19.36 -49.12
C GLU A 236 -11.21 20.38 -49.60
N GLN A 237 -11.07 20.87 -50.83
CA GLN A 237 -12.00 21.83 -51.44
C GLN A 237 -13.41 21.25 -51.62
N ALA A 238 -13.51 19.95 -51.94
CA ALA A 238 -14.80 19.30 -52.07
C ALA A 238 -15.50 19.20 -50.70
N LEU A 239 -14.78 18.87 -49.63
CA LEU A 239 -15.36 18.82 -48.28
C LEU A 239 -15.82 20.22 -47.83
N LEU A 240 -15.00 21.25 -48.07
CA LEU A 240 -15.34 22.63 -47.75
C LEU A 240 -16.60 23.11 -48.49
N ALA A 241 -16.77 22.75 -49.77
CA ALA A 241 -17.95 23.11 -50.54
C ALA A 241 -19.22 22.52 -49.91
N VAL A 242 -19.19 21.22 -49.58
CA VAL A 242 -20.31 20.52 -48.93
C VAL A 242 -20.65 21.16 -47.57
N LEU A 243 -19.63 21.43 -46.74
CA LEU A 243 -19.83 22.06 -45.44
C LEU A 243 -20.34 23.49 -45.55
N SER A 244 -19.89 24.27 -46.54
CA SER A 244 -20.34 25.66 -46.77
C SER A 244 -21.81 25.72 -47.19
N GLU A 245 -22.26 24.81 -48.05
CA GLU A 245 -23.67 24.71 -48.43
C GLU A 245 -24.56 24.32 -47.25
N ALA A 246 -24.09 23.37 -46.42
CA ALA A 246 -24.78 22.98 -45.21
C ALA A 246 -24.85 24.13 -44.19
N ALA A 247 -23.78 24.89 -44.02
CA ALA A 247 -23.73 26.04 -43.11
C ALA A 247 -24.70 27.15 -43.54
N ALA A 248 -24.75 27.46 -44.84
CA ALA A 248 -25.72 28.41 -45.40
C ALA A 248 -27.17 27.98 -45.12
N CYS A 249 -27.47 26.68 -45.31
CA CYS A 249 -28.78 26.13 -44.96
C CYS A 249 -29.07 26.16 -43.45
N ALA A 250 -28.04 26.03 -42.61
CA ALA A 250 -28.16 26.07 -41.17
C ALA A 250 -28.37 27.50 -40.62
N ALA A 251 -27.83 28.52 -41.31
CA ALA A 251 -28.03 29.93 -40.97
C ALA A 251 -29.49 30.39 -41.16
N ASP A 252 -30.21 29.79 -42.12
CA ASP A 252 -31.62 30.06 -42.40
C ASP A 252 -32.60 29.39 -41.41
N LEU A 253 -32.10 28.64 -40.41
CA LEU A 253 -32.94 27.98 -39.41
C LEU A 253 -33.43 28.97 -38.35
N ALA A 254 -34.68 28.77 -37.88
CA ALA A 254 -35.28 29.59 -36.82
C ALA A 254 -34.53 29.57 -35.47
N LYS A 255 -33.64 28.59 -35.27
CA LYS A 255 -32.68 28.56 -34.16
C LYS A 255 -31.28 28.49 -34.76
N PRO A 256 -30.40 29.49 -34.52
CA PRO A 256 -29.04 29.45 -35.01
C PRO A 256 -28.31 28.24 -34.41
N THR A 257 -27.59 27.51 -35.27
CA THR A 257 -26.76 26.37 -34.85
C THR A 257 -25.32 26.82 -34.70
N PRO A 258 -24.50 26.16 -33.86
CA PRO A 258 -23.07 26.47 -33.74
C PRO A 258 -22.30 26.40 -35.07
N PHE A 259 -22.84 25.72 -36.08
CA PHE A 259 -22.25 25.52 -37.41
C PHE A 259 -22.60 26.63 -38.43
N ALA A 260 -23.49 27.56 -38.09
CA ALA A 260 -23.94 28.60 -39.02
C ALA A 260 -22.79 29.52 -39.49
N ASP A 261 -21.80 29.75 -38.63
CA ASP A 261 -20.66 30.66 -38.90
C ASP A 261 -19.55 30.01 -39.76
N TRP A 262 -19.71 28.73 -40.16
CA TRP A 262 -18.73 28.05 -41.01
C TRP A 262 -18.59 28.67 -42.40
N SER A 263 -19.61 29.40 -42.88
CA SER A 263 -19.60 30.05 -44.20
C SER A 263 -18.46 31.06 -44.42
N ASP A 264 -17.81 31.50 -43.34
CA ASP A 264 -16.64 32.39 -43.36
C ASP A 264 -15.32 31.64 -43.65
N TYR A 265 -15.29 30.31 -43.55
CA TYR A 265 -14.11 29.50 -43.81
C TYR A 265 -13.90 29.31 -45.33
N ARG A 266 -12.63 29.44 -45.77
CA ARG A 266 -12.20 29.21 -47.17
C ARG A 266 -11.18 28.06 -47.31
N ARG A 267 -10.76 27.50 -46.18
CA ARG A 267 -9.83 26.38 -45.99
C ARG A 267 -10.26 25.61 -44.75
N LEU A 268 -9.80 24.37 -44.57
CA LEU A 268 -9.99 23.68 -43.29
C LEU A 268 -9.28 24.43 -42.16
N PRO A 269 -9.78 24.35 -40.92
CA PRO A 269 -9.18 25.04 -39.78
C PRO A 269 -7.73 24.59 -39.59
N ALA A 270 -6.84 25.56 -39.42
CA ALA A 270 -5.42 25.26 -39.20
C ALA A 270 -5.23 24.59 -37.81
N PRO A 271 -4.18 23.77 -37.62
CA PRO A 271 -3.94 23.08 -36.35
C PRO A 271 -3.29 24.03 -35.31
N ASN A 272 -3.98 25.11 -34.95
CA ASN A 272 -3.56 26.05 -33.92
C ASN A 272 -4.76 26.54 -33.09
N PRO A 273 -4.53 27.05 -31.87
CA PRO A 273 -5.63 27.37 -30.96
C PRO A 273 -6.55 28.50 -31.42
N ALA A 274 -6.09 29.41 -32.28
CA ALA A 274 -6.91 30.51 -32.81
C ALA A 274 -8.04 30.03 -33.72
N GLU A 275 -7.96 28.80 -34.24
CA GLU A 275 -8.93 28.18 -35.15
C GLU A 275 -9.79 27.11 -34.43
N LEU A 276 -9.79 27.09 -33.09
CA LEU A 276 -10.55 26.13 -32.27
C LEU A 276 -12.04 26.11 -32.58
N ASP A 277 -12.65 27.27 -32.85
CA ASP A 277 -14.06 27.35 -33.19
C ASP A 277 -14.37 26.64 -34.51
N GLY A 278 -13.44 26.68 -35.47
CA GLY A 278 -13.50 25.88 -36.69
C GLY A 278 -13.50 24.38 -36.39
N TRP A 279 -12.61 23.91 -35.52
CA TRP A 279 -12.59 22.50 -35.10
C TRP A 279 -13.87 22.09 -34.37
N ARG A 280 -14.44 22.97 -33.54
CA ARG A 280 -15.71 22.72 -32.84
C ARG A 280 -16.87 22.58 -33.81
N MET A 281 -16.94 23.45 -34.81
CA MET A 281 -17.93 23.41 -35.88
C MET A 281 -17.80 22.16 -36.73
N LEU A 282 -16.57 21.78 -37.09
CA LEU A 282 -16.29 20.56 -37.84
C LEU A 282 -16.76 19.31 -37.07
N GLY A 283 -16.41 19.21 -35.79
CA GLY A 283 -16.86 18.12 -34.93
C GLY A 283 -18.38 18.10 -34.75
N PHE A 284 -19.04 19.26 -34.67
CA PHE A 284 -20.50 19.34 -34.63
C PHE A 284 -21.14 18.84 -35.93
N ALA A 285 -20.60 19.21 -37.08
CA ALA A 285 -21.13 18.81 -38.39
C ALA A 285 -21.01 17.29 -38.63
N LEU A 286 -19.87 16.71 -38.27
CA LEU A 286 -19.54 15.32 -38.62
C LEU A 286 -19.97 14.29 -37.57
N LEU A 287 -19.95 14.66 -36.28
CA LEU A 287 -20.11 13.71 -35.18
C LEU A 287 -21.36 13.98 -34.34
N THR A 288 -21.84 12.94 -33.66
CA THR A 288 -22.83 13.07 -32.60
C THR A 288 -22.25 13.77 -31.37
N ASN A 289 -23.09 14.11 -30.41
CA ASN A 289 -22.61 14.67 -29.14
C ASN A 289 -21.70 13.69 -28.38
N GLY A 290 -21.87 12.38 -28.58
CA GLY A 290 -21.04 11.33 -27.96
C GLY A 290 -19.79 10.94 -28.75
N GLY A 291 -19.41 11.70 -29.78
CA GLY A 291 -18.16 11.48 -30.53
C GLY A 291 -18.22 10.47 -31.67
N THR A 292 -19.33 9.76 -31.85
CA THR A 292 -19.50 8.79 -32.96
C THR A 292 -19.97 9.46 -34.25
N TRP A 293 -19.72 8.82 -35.40
CA TRP A 293 -20.22 9.27 -36.70
C TRP A 293 -21.75 9.39 -36.72
N ARG A 294 -22.27 10.42 -37.40
CA ARG A 294 -23.71 10.63 -37.53
C ARG A 294 -24.33 9.60 -38.49
N ALA A 295 -25.25 8.79 -37.99
CA ALA A 295 -25.98 7.80 -38.80
C ALA A 295 -27.00 8.42 -39.77
N SER A 296 -27.46 9.65 -39.53
CA SER A 296 -28.33 10.37 -40.46
C SER A 296 -28.17 11.88 -40.34
N LEU A 297 -28.22 12.57 -41.48
CA LEU A 297 -28.19 14.03 -41.56
C LEU A 297 -29.60 14.58 -41.82
N ASN A 298 -29.94 15.67 -41.16
CA ASN A 298 -31.25 16.30 -41.28
C ASN A 298 -31.14 17.83 -41.30
N LYS A 299 -32.29 18.49 -41.52
CA LYS A 299 -32.37 19.94 -41.63
C LYS A 299 -31.83 20.70 -40.42
N ASN A 300 -31.83 20.10 -39.22
CA ASN A 300 -31.32 20.76 -38.00
C ASN A 300 -29.79 20.86 -37.98
N TYR A 301 -29.11 20.20 -38.91
CA TYR A 301 -27.65 20.25 -39.09
C TYR A 301 -27.25 20.91 -40.42
N GLY A 302 -28.20 21.58 -41.10
CA GLY A 302 -27.94 22.20 -42.40
C GLY A 302 -28.14 21.29 -43.61
N PHE A 303 -28.66 20.07 -43.43
CA PHE A 303 -28.82 19.09 -44.52
C PHE A 303 -30.30 18.83 -44.86
N PRO A 304 -30.94 19.65 -45.71
CA PRO A 304 -32.33 19.45 -46.12
C PRO A 304 -32.50 18.15 -46.94
N PRO A 305 -33.71 17.58 -46.96
CA PRO A 305 -33.97 16.37 -47.74
C PRO A 305 -33.78 16.63 -49.24
N LYS A 306 -33.16 15.67 -49.94
CA LYS A 306 -32.91 15.68 -51.40
C LYS A 306 -31.91 16.75 -51.90
N SER A 307 -31.04 17.29 -51.06
CA SER A 307 -29.94 18.15 -51.54
C SER A 307 -28.73 17.33 -51.99
N GLU A 308 -27.98 17.87 -52.96
CA GLU A 308 -26.77 17.22 -53.49
C GLU A 308 -25.66 17.14 -52.43
N HIS A 309 -25.44 18.21 -51.65
CA HIS A 309 -24.48 18.22 -50.55
C HIS A 309 -24.84 17.25 -49.41
N LYS A 310 -26.13 16.97 -49.18
CA LYS A 310 -26.53 15.93 -48.21
C LYS A 310 -26.10 14.54 -48.70
N ALA A 311 -26.36 14.21 -49.96
CA ALA A 311 -25.96 12.92 -50.52
C ALA A 311 -24.42 12.76 -50.54
N ALA A 312 -23.69 13.82 -50.88
CA ALA A 312 -22.23 13.82 -50.84
C ALA A 312 -21.67 13.60 -49.42
N MET A 313 -22.27 14.25 -48.40
CA MET A 313 -21.84 14.05 -47.01
C MET A 313 -22.22 12.67 -46.47
N GLU A 314 -23.40 12.15 -46.78
CA GLU A 314 -23.81 10.79 -46.37
C GLU A 314 -22.88 9.72 -46.96
N ALA A 315 -22.49 9.84 -48.23
CA ALA A 315 -21.52 8.94 -48.85
C ALA A 315 -20.13 9.01 -48.19
N LEU A 316 -19.68 10.20 -47.79
CA LEU A 316 -18.42 10.38 -47.07
C LEU A 316 -18.47 9.75 -45.67
N LEU A 317 -19.54 10.00 -44.92
CA LEU A 317 -19.73 9.43 -43.58
C LEU A 317 -19.84 7.90 -43.64
N GLU A 318 -20.46 7.35 -44.67
CA GLU A 318 -20.51 5.90 -44.90
C GLU A 318 -19.11 5.32 -45.14
N GLN A 319 -18.25 6.00 -45.90
CA GLN A 319 -16.86 5.58 -46.10
C GLN A 319 -16.00 5.69 -44.84
N TRP A 320 -16.25 6.69 -43.99
CA TRP A 320 -15.53 6.88 -42.73
C TRP A 320 -16.12 6.05 -41.58
N THR A 321 -17.27 5.41 -41.78
CA THR A 321 -17.85 4.48 -40.81
C THR A 321 -16.89 3.30 -40.60
N GLY A 322 -16.38 3.16 -39.37
CA GLY A 322 -15.32 2.20 -39.02
C GLY A 322 -13.94 2.82 -38.79
N ASN A 323 -13.74 4.09 -39.14
CA ASN A 323 -12.56 4.87 -38.71
C ASN A 323 -12.86 5.56 -37.38
N GLU A 324 -12.82 4.79 -36.29
CA GLU A 324 -13.09 5.29 -34.93
C GLU A 324 -11.99 6.23 -34.44
N GLU A 325 -10.74 6.02 -34.88
CA GLU A 325 -9.60 6.87 -34.53
C GLU A 325 -9.82 8.32 -34.97
N LEU A 326 -10.25 8.54 -36.22
CA LEU A 326 -10.56 9.88 -36.70
C LEU A 326 -11.72 10.51 -35.94
N ALA A 327 -12.77 9.73 -35.66
CA ALA A 327 -13.93 10.22 -34.91
C ALA A 327 -13.52 10.69 -33.51
N ASP A 328 -12.70 9.90 -32.82
CA ASP A 328 -12.18 10.21 -31.49
C ASP A 328 -11.28 11.46 -31.52
N LEU A 329 -10.37 11.57 -32.49
CA LEU A 329 -9.49 12.74 -32.63
C LEU A 329 -10.27 14.03 -32.92
N LEU A 330 -11.28 13.97 -33.78
CA LEU A 330 -12.17 15.11 -34.06
C LEU A 330 -13.05 15.46 -32.86
N HIS A 331 -13.51 14.46 -32.11
CA HIS A 331 -14.27 14.65 -30.89
C HIS A 331 -13.42 15.33 -29.81
N GLN A 332 -12.19 14.86 -29.61
CA GLN A 332 -11.22 15.47 -28.69
C GLN A 332 -10.90 16.91 -29.10
N ALA A 333 -10.64 17.16 -30.38
CA ALA A 333 -10.39 18.51 -30.91
C ALA A 333 -11.55 19.48 -30.60
N ARG A 334 -12.80 19.02 -30.68
CA ARG A 334 -14.00 19.81 -30.33
C ARG A 334 -14.07 20.13 -28.83
N GLU A 335 -13.53 19.28 -27.95
CA GLU A 335 -13.58 19.45 -26.50
C GLU A 335 -12.38 20.21 -25.91
N LEU A 336 -11.40 20.59 -26.73
CA LEU A 336 -10.22 21.31 -26.26
C LEU A 336 -10.58 22.68 -25.64
N PRO A 337 -9.96 23.02 -24.50
CA PRO A 337 -10.14 24.33 -23.88
C PRO A 337 -9.41 25.42 -24.69
N VAL A 338 -9.87 26.66 -24.54
CA VAL A 338 -9.07 27.81 -24.96
C VAL A 338 -7.83 27.87 -24.06
N PRO A 339 -6.61 28.08 -24.61
CA PRO A 339 -5.36 28.02 -23.86
C PRO A 339 -5.09 29.27 -23.00
N GLU A 340 -6.12 29.78 -22.32
CA GLU A 340 -6.07 31.00 -21.51
C GLU A 340 -6.84 30.78 -20.20
N PHE A 341 -6.36 31.38 -19.10
CA PHE A 341 -7.07 31.35 -17.82
C PHE A 341 -8.17 32.41 -17.75
N GLY A 342 -9.31 32.06 -17.14
CA GLY A 342 -10.42 32.99 -16.95
C GLY A 342 -10.09 34.15 -15.99
N PRO A 343 -10.88 35.24 -16.02
CA PRO A 343 -10.69 36.38 -15.12
C PRO A 343 -10.74 35.96 -13.65
N GLY A 344 -9.62 36.14 -12.93
CA GLY A 344 -9.50 35.80 -11.51
C GLY A 344 -9.07 34.36 -11.20
N GLU A 345 -9.03 33.45 -12.18
CA GLU A 345 -8.57 32.06 -11.98
C GLU A 345 -7.06 31.99 -11.73
N TRP A 346 -6.27 32.67 -12.55
CA TRP A 346 -4.82 32.68 -12.42
C TRP A 346 -4.34 33.24 -11.06
N PRO A 347 -4.80 34.41 -10.58
CA PRO A 347 -4.40 34.92 -9.27
C PRO A 347 -4.69 33.96 -8.10
N VAL A 348 -5.76 33.17 -8.19
CA VAL A 348 -6.13 32.15 -7.19
C VAL A 348 -5.24 30.92 -7.31
N LEU A 349 -5.00 30.43 -8.53
CA LEU A 349 -4.10 29.30 -8.77
C LEU A 349 -2.67 29.62 -8.31
N ALA A 350 -2.15 30.80 -8.63
CA ALA A 350 -0.82 31.23 -8.21
C ALA A 350 -0.71 31.34 -6.68
N ALA A 351 -1.75 31.86 -6.01
CA ALA A 351 -1.82 31.89 -4.55
C ALA A 351 -1.86 30.48 -3.96
N LEU A 352 -2.64 29.58 -4.56
CA LEU A 352 -2.74 28.19 -4.15
C LEU A 352 -1.41 27.46 -4.25
N ILE A 353 -0.67 27.61 -5.37
CA ILE A 353 0.65 27.00 -5.56
C ILE A 353 1.63 27.44 -4.47
N ARG A 354 1.65 28.75 -4.13
CA ARG A 354 2.51 29.28 -3.06
C ARG A 354 2.11 28.74 -1.68
N VAL A 355 0.81 28.72 -1.37
CA VAL A 355 0.29 28.15 -0.12
C VAL A 355 0.62 26.66 0.01
N LEU A 356 0.51 25.89 -1.08
CA LEU A 356 0.85 24.47 -1.09
C LEU A 356 2.35 24.22 -0.88
N LYS A 357 3.23 24.98 -1.55
CA LYS A 357 4.69 24.91 -1.32
C LYS A 357 5.03 25.17 0.15
N GLN A 358 4.42 26.19 0.76
CA GLN A 358 4.61 26.50 2.18
C GLN A 358 4.04 25.41 3.09
N ALA A 359 2.87 24.85 2.76
CA ALA A 359 2.28 23.76 3.53
C ALA A 359 3.10 22.47 3.49
N ALA A 360 3.75 22.14 2.36
CA ALA A 360 4.67 21.02 2.28
C ALA A 360 5.93 21.26 3.14
N ALA A 361 6.50 22.47 3.10
CA ALA A 361 7.64 22.81 3.95
C ALA A 361 7.28 22.76 5.45
N GLU A 362 6.09 23.25 5.84
CA GLU A 362 5.59 23.15 7.21
C GLU A 362 5.40 21.69 7.64
N LEU A 363 4.95 20.82 6.73
CA LEU A 363 4.82 19.39 6.98
C LEU A 363 6.19 18.73 7.21
N ASP A 364 7.22 19.10 6.44
CA ASP A 364 8.58 18.59 6.64
C ASP A 364 9.15 19.01 8.01
N LEU A 365 8.89 20.26 8.44
CA LEU A 365 9.23 20.72 9.79
C LEU A 365 8.50 19.90 10.87
N LEU A 366 7.20 19.65 10.68
CA LEU A 366 6.41 18.81 11.56
C LEU A 366 6.94 17.37 11.63
N PHE A 367 7.38 16.80 10.52
CA PHE A 367 8.00 15.48 10.52
C PHE A 367 9.28 15.45 11.35
N ALA A 368 10.13 16.48 11.22
CA ALA A 368 11.33 16.62 12.03
C ALA A 368 11.01 16.83 13.52
N GLU A 369 10.04 17.69 13.86
CA GLU A 369 9.61 17.94 15.25
C GLU A 369 9.06 16.69 15.93
N ARG A 370 8.28 15.88 15.20
CA ARG A 370 7.59 14.71 15.73
C ARG A 370 8.41 13.42 15.64
N GLY A 371 9.53 13.43 14.91
CA GLY A 371 10.32 12.23 14.63
C GLY A 371 9.55 11.15 13.86
N LYS A 372 8.49 11.53 13.13
CA LYS A 372 7.61 10.63 12.36
C LYS A 372 7.44 11.17 10.94
N SER A 373 7.41 10.32 9.93
CA SER A 373 7.15 10.70 8.54
C SER A 373 6.30 9.65 7.83
N ASP A 374 5.74 9.99 6.67
CA ASP A 374 5.17 8.98 5.78
C ASP A 374 6.25 8.38 4.85
N PHE A 375 5.83 7.47 3.97
CA PHE A 375 6.70 6.84 2.98
C PHE A 375 7.11 7.79 1.84
N ALA A 376 6.26 8.76 1.48
CA ALA A 376 6.57 9.74 0.43
C ALA A 376 7.77 10.61 0.82
N ALA A 377 7.80 11.10 2.06
CA ALA A 377 8.92 11.86 2.61
C ALA A 377 10.23 11.06 2.61
N LEU A 378 10.16 9.74 2.88
CA LEU A 378 11.33 8.86 2.82
C LEU A 378 11.82 8.66 1.37
N GLY A 379 10.89 8.54 0.42
CA GLY A 379 11.21 8.50 -1.01
C GLY A 379 11.91 9.77 -1.49
N ASP A 380 11.35 10.94 -1.16
CA ASP A 380 11.94 12.24 -1.50
C ASP A 380 13.33 12.41 -0.88
N ALA A 381 13.48 12.04 0.39
CA ALA A 381 14.75 12.10 1.11
C ALA A 381 15.81 11.14 0.56
N ALA A 382 15.41 9.95 0.11
CA ALA A 382 16.29 9.01 -0.58
C ALA A 382 16.79 9.60 -1.91
N GLN A 383 15.88 10.18 -2.71
CA GLN A 383 16.25 10.80 -3.97
C GLN A 383 17.16 12.02 -3.79
N ARG A 384 16.92 12.87 -2.78
CA ARG A 384 17.82 13.98 -2.42
C ARG A 384 19.18 13.46 -1.98
N GLY A 385 19.20 12.41 -1.15
CA GLY A 385 20.42 11.80 -0.63
C GLY A 385 21.34 11.19 -1.70
N LEU A 386 20.80 10.78 -2.85
CA LEU A 386 21.60 10.30 -4.00
C LEU A 386 22.23 11.44 -4.82
N GLY A 387 21.76 12.69 -4.69
CA GLY A 387 22.17 13.79 -5.56
C GLY A 387 21.56 13.72 -6.96
N ASN A 388 22.04 14.56 -7.87
CA ASN A 388 21.61 14.63 -9.27
C ASN A 388 22.77 15.16 -10.16
N GLU A 389 22.55 15.32 -11.47
CA GLU A 389 23.59 15.82 -12.37
C GLU A 389 23.95 17.31 -12.16
N GLU A 390 23.00 18.14 -11.72
CA GLU A 390 23.19 19.58 -11.52
C GLU A 390 24.00 19.89 -10.24
N ASP A 391 23.67 19.21 -9.15
CA ASP A 391 24.25 19.36 -7.81
C ASP A 391 25.42 18.40 -7.54
N GLY A 392 25.57 17.37 -8.39
CA GLY A 392 26.51 16.26 -8.24
C GLY A 392 25.91 15.05 -7.50
N TYR A 393 26.32 13.84 -7.92
CA TYR A 393 25.97 12.59 -7.24
C TYR A 393 26.70 12.46 -5.90
N SER A 394 26.03 11.92 -4.89
CA SER A 394 26.63 11.75 -3.56
C SER A 394 27.60 10.56 -3.49
N ASP A 395 28.44 10.53 -2.45
CA ASP A 395 29.32 9.38 -2.18
C ASP A 395 28.54 8.06 -2.05
N LEU A 396 27.30 8.12 -1.53
CA LEU A 396 26.42 6.95 -1.47
C LEU A 396 26.00 6.50 -2.87
N ALA A 397 25.64 7.42 -3.76
CA ALA A 397 25.29 7.07 -5.13
C ALA A 397 26.48 6.42 -5.86
N LEU A 398 27.68 6.97 -5.70
CA LEU A 398 28.92 6.40 -6.26
C LEU A 398 29.24 5.01 -5.65
N TYR A 399 29.04 4.85 -4.34
CA TYR A 399 29.22 3.58 -3.66
C TYR A 399 28.24 2.51 -4.17
N LEU A 400 26.97 2.88 -4.35
CA LEU A 400 25.95 1.98 -4.87
C LEU A 400 26.19 1.64 -6.34
N ASP A 401 26.65 2.60 -7.15
CA ASP A 401 27.05 2.33 -8.53
C ASP A 401 28.16 1.29 -8.62
N GLN A 402 29.14 1.32 -7.71
CA GLN A 402 30.21 0.32 -7.65
C GLN A 402 29.74 -1.03 -7.09
N ARG A 403 28.76 -1.02 -6.18
CA ARG A 403 28.33 -2.22 -5.46
C ARG A 403 27.23 -3.00 -6.17
N ILE A 404 26.34 -2.34 -6.90
CA ILE A 404 25.18 -2.96 -7.53
C ILE A 404 25.46 -3.13 -9.03
N ASP A 405 25.51 -4.39 -9.47
CA ASP A 405 25.66 -4.73 -10.89
C ASP A 405 24.33 -5.07 -11.55
N HIS A 406 23.38 -5.61 -10.78
CA HIS A 406 22.11 -6.08 -11.32
C HIS A 406 20.94 -5.56 -10.50
N ILE A 407 19.94 -5.02 -11.19
CA ILE A 407 18.68 -4.56 -10.59
C ILE A 407 17.53 -5.36 -11.20
N LEU A 408 16.70 -5.97 -10.36
CA LEU A 408 15.47 -6.67 -10.74
C LEU A 408 14.29 -5.93 -10.13
N VAL A 409 13.26 -5.63 -10.93
CA VAL A 409 12.03 -4.99 -10.44
C VAL A 409 10.82 -5.83 -10.81
N ASP A 410 10.10 -6.31 -9.79
CA ASP A 410 8.81 -6.98 -9.94
C ASP A 410 7.64 -5.98 -9.93
N GLU A 411 6.52 -6.35 -10.56
CA GLU A 411 5.32 -5.53 -10.73
C GLU A 411 5.60 -4.14 -11.34
N TYR A 412 6.51 -4.07 -12.32
CA TYR A 412 6.96 -2.79 -12.88
C TYR A 412 5.83 -1.91 -13.45
N GLN A 413 4.68 -2.48 -13.82
CA GLN A 413 3.50 -1.72 -14.25
C GLN A 413 2.87 -0.84 -13.16
N ASP A 414 3.21 -1.07 -11.89
CA ASP A 414 2.70 -0.31 -10.74
C ASP A 414 3.68 0.81 -10.31
N THR A 415 4.74 1.04 -11.09
CA THR A 415 5.76 2.06 -10.83
C THR A 415 5.17 3.48 -10.98
N ASN A 416 5.58 4.38 -10.10
CA ASN A 416 5.28 5.82 -10.21
C ASN A 416 6.53 6.60 -10.70
N TRP A 417 6.40 7.90 -10.97
CA TRP A 417 7.53 8.72 -11.45
C TRP A 417 8.68 8.82 -10.44
N GLY A 418 8.40 8.92 -9.14
CA GLY A 418 9.44 8.95 -8.12
C GLY A 418 10.31 7.68 -8.13
N GLN A 419 9.67 6.53 -8.29
CA GLN A 419 10.34 5.24 -8.39
C GLN A 419 11.09 5.08 -9.72
N PHE A 420 10.54 5.59 -10.82
CA PHE A 420 11.23 5.66 -12.11
C PHE A 420 12.53 6.48 -12.00
N HIS A 421 12.46 7.69 -11.44
CA HIS A 421 13.66 8.54 -11.26
C HIS A 421 14.67 7.96 -10.28
N LEU A 422 14.22 7.24 -9.26
CA LEU A 422 15.11 6.46 -8.40
C LEU A 422 15.91 5.44 -9.22
N LEU A 423 15.23 4.65 -10.05
CA LEU A 423 15.90 3.66 -10.90
C LEU A 423 16.83 4.34 -11.92
N GLU A 424 16.40 5.43 -12.53
CA GLU A 424 17.19 6.25 -13.46
C GLU A 424 18.49 6.73 -12.82
N LYS A 425 18.44 7.26 -11.59
CA LYS A 425 19.63 7.67 -10.85
C LYS A 425 20.57 6.49 -10.51
N LEU A 426 20.02 5.33 -10.15
CA LEU A 426 20.82 4.14 -9.83
C LEU A 426 21.58 3.58 -11.04
N VAL A 427 21.05 3.77 -12.25
CA VAL A 427 21.67 3.27 -13.49
C VAL A 427 22.37 4.36 -14.30
N ALA A 428 22.42 5.60 -13.79
CA ALA A 428 23.00 6.74 -14.51
C ALA A 428 24.48 6.51 -14.86
N GLY A 429 25.25 5.90 -13.94
CA GLY A 429 26.67 5.59 -14.13
C GLY A 429 26.95 4.38 -15.03
N TRP A 430 25.91 3.68 -15.51
CA TRP A 430 26.07 2.44 -16.30
C TRP A 430 26.30 2.70 -17.80
N ALA A 431 26.48 3.96 -18.20
CA ALA A 431 26.72 4.38 -19.58
C ALA A 431 28.21 4.24 -19.97
N GLY A 432 28.53 3.35 -20.91
CA GLY A 432 29.87 3.26 -21.52
C GLY A 432 29.93 2.27 -22.69
N GLU A 433 30.68 2.60 -23.75
CA GLU A 433 31.02 1.68 -24.84
C GLU A 433 32.20 0.77 -24.41
N GLY A 434 31.98 -0.54 -24.28
CA GLY A 434 33.04 -1.53 -23.98
C GLY A 434 32.54 -2.82 -23.30
N GLU A 435 33.44 -3.77 -23.04
CA GLU A 435 33.17 -5.05 -22.35
C GLU A 435 32.49 -4.88 -20.98
N GLN A 436 32.58 -3.70 -20.33
CA GLN A 436 31.88 -3.40 -19.08
C GLN A 436 30.34 -3.43 -19.19
N GLN A 437 29.75 -3.16 -20.36
CA GLN A 437 28.29 -3.20 -20.55
C GLN A 437 27.74 -4.64 -20.46
N SER A 438 28.60 -5.64 -20.65
CA SER A 438 28.25 -7.07 -20.55
C SER A 438 28.07 -7.57 -19.12
N HIS A 439 28.51 -6.83 -18.09
CA HIS A 439 28.46 -7.28 -16.69
C HIS A 439 27.22 -6.78 -15.94
N ARG A 440 26.74 -5.56 -16.23
CA ARG A 440 25.60 -4.96 -15.53
C ARG A 440 24.29 -5.17 -16.27
N SER A 441 23.19 -5.35 -15.56
CA SER A 441 21.89 -5.58 -16.22
C SER A 441 20.70 -5.06 -15.43
N LEU A 442 19.74 -4.48 -16.14
CA LEU A 442 18.43 -4.10 -15.60
C LEU A 442 17.35 -5.09 -16.07
N PHE A 443 16.69 -5.77 -15.14
CA PHE A 443 15.60 -6.69 -15.42
C PHE A 443 14.28 -6.17 -14.85
N LEU A 444 13.32 -5.86 -15.72
CA LEU A 444 12.01 -5.35 -15.34
C LEU A 444 10.97 -6.38 -15.73
N VAL A 445 10.05 -6.72 -14.82
CA VAL A 445 8.96 -7.63 -15.15
C VAL A 445 7.63 -7.16 -14.60
N GLY A 446 6.59 -7.32 -15.40
CA GLY A 446 5.26 -6.88 -15.04
C GLY A 446 4.22 -7.23 -16.09
N ASP A 447 2.99 -6.81 -15.84
CA ASP A 447 1.90 -6.92 -16.80
C ASP A 447 1.13 -5.59 -16.85
N PRO A 448 1.28 -4.77 -17.90
CA PRO A 448 0.55 -3.50 -18.00
C PRO A 448 -0.97 -3.71 -18.00
N MET A 449 -1.49 -4.89 -18.36
CA MET A 449 -2.91 -5.23 -18.25
C MET A 449 -3.39 -5.41 -16.80
N GLN A 450 -2.48 -5.53 -15.83
CA GLN A 450 -2.76 -5.65 -14.40
C GLN A 450 -2.44 -4.39 -13.58
N SER A 451 -2.17 -3.25 -14.23
CA SER A 451 -1.98 -1.96 -13.55
C SER A 451 -3.33 -1.40 -13.06
N ILE A 452 -3.56 -1.46 -11.74
CA ILE A 452 -4.84 -1.12 -11.07
C ILE A 452 -4.63 -0.28 -9.80
N TYR A 453 -3.45 0.32 -9.63
CA TYR A 453 -3.09 1.11 -8.45
C TYR A 453 -2.93 2.61 -8.79
N ARG A 454 -3.67 3.14 -9.77
CA ARG A 454 -3.55 4.56 -10.14
C ARG A 454 -3.93 5.51 -8.99
N PHE A 455 -4.81 5.06 -8.09
CA PHE A 455 -5.11 5.79 -6.85
C PHE A 455 -3.90 5.92 -5.89
N ARG A 456 -2.81 5.19 -6.15
CA ARG A 456 -1.49 5.28 -5.50
C ARG A 456 -0.41 5.81 -6.45
N GLU A 457 -0.80 6.55 -7.49
CA GLU A 457 0.11 7.14 -8.50
C GLU A 457 0.82 6.16 -9.42
N ALA A 458 0.41 4.90 -9.48
CA ALA A 458 0.96 3.98 -10.47
C ALA A 458 0.65 4.49 -11.89
N GLU A 459 1.69 4.68 -12.71
CA GLU A 459 1.58 5.18 -14.08
C GLU A 459 1.97 4.09 -15.08
N VAL A 460 0.96 3.39 -15.61
CA VAL A 460 1.17 2.32 -16.61
C VAL A 460 1.88 2.82 -17.88
N GLY A 461 1.79 4.13 -18.15
CA GLY A 461 2.55 4.82 -19.19
C GLY A 461 4.05 4.57 -19.12
N LEU A 462 4.61 4.45 -17.90
CA LEU A 462 6.02 4.20 -17.67
C LEU A 462 6.47 2.83 -18.17
N PHE A 463 5.61 1.81 -18.11
CA PHE A 463 5.95 0.49 -18.66
C PHE A 463 6.22 0.58 -20.17
N MET A 464 5.33 1.26 -20.91
CA MET A 464 5.46 1.47 -22.36
C MET A 464 6.65 2.39 -22.67
N ARG A 465 6.81 3.48 -21.93
CA ARG A 465 7.96 4.39 -22.08
C ARG A 465 9.28 3.65 -21.91
N THR A 466 9.44 2.87 -20.84
CA THR A 466 10.69 2.14 -20.58
C THR A 466 10.95 1.05 -21.60
N ARG A 467 9.89 0.40 -22.12
CA ARG A 467 9.99 -0.57 -23.22
C ARG A 467 10.50 0.07 -24.52
N ASP A 468 9.98 1.25 -24.85
CA ASP A 468 10.21 1.87 -26.16
C ASP A 468 11.40 2.84 -26.17
N GLN A 469 11.70 3.47 -25.04
CA GLN A 469 12.70 4.54 -24.89
C GLN A 469 13.82 4.20 -23.90
N GLY A 470 13.68 3.15 -23.08
CA GLY A 470 14.63 2.81 -22.03
C GLY A 470 14.50 3.66 -20.76
N ILE A 471 15.53 3.59 -19.91
CA ILE A 471 15.62 4.36 -18.65
C ILE A 471 17.05 4.87 -18.45
N GLY A 472 17.21 6.18 -18.30
CA GLY A 472 18.52 6.83 -18.38
C GLY A 472 19.23 6.45 -19.70
N ALA A 473 20.48 6.00 -19.59
CA ALA A 473 21.25 5.50 -20.74
C ALA A 473 20.99 4.02 -21.09
N GLN A 474 20.14 3.31 -20.34
CA GLN A 474 19.92 1.88 -20.52
C GLN A 474 18.79 1.62 -21.52
N THR A 475 19.12 0.93 -22.62
CA THR A 475 18.14 0.34 -23.54
C THR A 475 17.80 -1.08 -23.10
N LEU A 476 16.52 -1.46 -23.11
CA LEU A 476 16.09 -2.80 -22.71
C LEU A 476 15.56 -3.58 -23.91
N GLU A 477 15.88 -4.87 -23.98
CA GLU A 477 15.22 -5.78 -24.90
C GLU A 477 13.82 -6.13 -24.38
N SER A 478 12.82 -6.10 -25.26
CA SER A 478 11.44 -6.45 -24.89
C SER A 478 11.16 -7.93 -25.10
N ALA A 479 10.68 -8.62 -24.07
CA ALA A 479 10.22 -10.00 -24.12
C ALA A 479 8.75 -10.10 -23.68
N GLN A 480 7.95 -10.89 -24.39
CA GLN A 480 6.55 -11.13 -24.05
C GLN A 480 6.32 -12.63 -23.83
N LEU A 481 5.79 -12.98 -22.66
CA LEU A 481 5.35 -14.34 -22.37
C LEU A 481 3.92 -14.53 -22.90
N THR A 482 3.62 -15.71 -23.41
CA THR A 482 2.28 -16.04 -23.94
C THR A 482 1.65 -17.22 -23.22
N ARG A 483 2.41 -18.13 -22.60
CA ARG A 483 1.83 -19.32 -21.97
C ARG A 483 1.26 -19.07 -20.58
N ASN A 484 0.01 -19.46 -20.34
CA ASN A 484 -0.68 -19.42 -19.05
C ASN A 484 -0.70 -20.81 -18.38
N PHE A 485 -0.06 -20.94 -17.22
CA PHE A 485 0.04 -22.18 -16.44
C PHE A 485 -0.98 -22.27 -15.28
N ARG A 486 -1.77 -21.21 -15.06
CA ARG A 486 -2.72 -21.11 -13.94
C ARG A 486 -4.08 -21.69 -14.32
N SER A 487 -4.67 -21.15 -15.38
CA SER A 487 -6.07 -21.34 -15.72
C SER A 487 -6.27 -22.44 -16.76
N ARG A 488 -7.43 -23.08 -16.73
CA ARG A 488 -7.88 -24.03 -17.76
C ARG A 488 -8.14 -23.33 -19.09
N ALA A 489 -8.10 -24.10 -20.18
CA ALA A 489 -8.22 -23.59 -21.55
C ALA A 489 -9.45 -22.70 -21.77
N GLU A 490 -10.61 -23.14 -21.28
CA GLU A 490 -11.90 -22.47 -21.47
C GLU A 490 -11.93 -21.07 -20.84
N ILE A 491 -11.24 -20.87 -19.70
CA ILE A 491 -11.14 -19.56 -19.07
C ILE A 491 -10.20 -18.65 -19.87
N VAL A 492 -9.04 -19.18 -20.29
CA VAL A 492 -8.05 -18.41 -21.07
C VAL A 492 -8.65 -17.95 -22.41
N GLU A 493 -9.32 -18.87 -23.11
CA GLU A 493 -10.01 -18.61 -24.38
C GLU A 493 -11.14 -17.60 -24.19
N TRP A 494 -12.00 -17.78 -23.18
CA TRP A 494 -13.07 -16.83 -22.90
C TRP A 494 -12.54 -15.43 -22.58
N VAL A 495 -11.46 -15.32 -21.78
CA VAL A 495 -10.83 -14.01 -21.49
C VAL A 495 -10.27 -13.39 -22.78
N ASN A 496 -9.59 -14.17 -23.64
CA ASN A 496 -9.09 -13.69 -24.92
C ASN A 496 -10.21 -13.19 -25.86
N GLU A 497 -11.34 -13.91 -25.92
CA GLU A 497 -12.43 -13.64 -26.85
C GLU A 497 -13.40 -12.55 -26.35
N ARG A 498 -13.60 -12.43 -25.03
CA ARG A 498 -14.61 -11.55 -24.44
C ARG A 498 -14.03 -10.29 -23.81
N ILE A 499 -13.00 -10.45 -22.98
CA ILE A 499 -12.33 -9.33 -22.31
C ILE A 499 -11.30 -8.70 -23.24
N GLY A 500 -10.57 -9.49 -24.03
CA GLY A 500 -9.52 -9.00 -24.94
C GLY A 500 -9.96 -7.85 -25.85
N PRO A 501 -11.09 -7.96 -26.58
CA PRO A 501 -11.55 -6.88 -27.45
C PRO A 501 -12.09 -5.65 -26.71
N ALA A 502 -12.28 -5.70 -25.38
CA ALA A 502 -12.65 -4.53 -24.59
C ALA A 502 -11.46 -3.58 -24.34
N PHE A 503 -10.23 -4.07 -24.50
CA PHE A 503 -9.02 -3.24 -24.43
C PHE A 503 -8.84 -2.43 -25.72
N PRO A 504 -8.19 -1.25 -25.65
CA PRO A 504 -7.90 -0.44 -26.82
C PRO A 504 -6.97 -1.18 -27.81
N SER A 505 -7.20 -0.95 -29.11
CA SER A 505 -6.40 -1.54 -30.19
C SER A 505 -5.01 -0.90 -30.33
N ILE A 506 -4.90 0.38 -29.93
CA ILE A 506 -3.69 1.20 -30.01
C ILE A 506 -3.27 1.60 -28.58
N GLU A 507 -1.98 1.50 -28.30
CA GLU A 507 -1.41 1.97 -27.05
C GLU A 507 -1.31 3.49 -27.01
N ASN A 508 -1.57 4.08 -25.85
CA ASN A 508 -1.39 5.52 -25.62
C ASN A 508 -0.84 5.74 -24.21
N MET A 509 0.44 6.12 -24.14
CA MET A 509 1.15 6.35 -22.88
C MET A 509 0.47 7.40 -22.00
N ALA A 510 0.07 8.53 -22.58
CA ALA A 510 -0.52 9.64 -21.83
C ALA A 510 -1.94 9.34 -21.32
N ALA A 511 -2.71 8.52 -22.04
CA ALA A 511 -4.04 8.09 -21.63
C ALA A 511 -4.01 6.81 -20.77
N GLY A 512 -2.86 6.14 -20.64
CA GLY A 512 -2.76 4.84 -19.99
C GLY A 512 -3.54 3.75 -20.73
N ALA A 513 -3.66 3.87 -22.05
CA ALA A 513 -4.30 2.89 -22.91
C ALA A 513 -3.32 1.75 -23.21
N VAL A 514 -3.66 0.54 -22.78
CA VAL A 514 -2.81 -0.65 -22.91
C VAL A 514 -3.45 -1.60 -23.90
N ARG A 515 -2.68 -2.11 -24.86
CA ARG A 515 -3.18 -3.10 -25.81
C ARG A 515 -3.26 -4.49 -25.15
N TYR A 516 -4.30 -5.25 -25.50
CA TYR A 516 -4.42 -6.62 -25.04
C TYR A 516 -3.34 -7.54 -25.60
N ALA A 517 -2.74 -8.34 -24.73
CA ALA A 517 -1.79 -9.39 -25.06
C ALA A 517 -2.42 -10.77 -24.81
N PRO A 518 -2.78 -11.53 -25.86
CA PRO A 518 -3.45 -12.82 -25.70
C PRO A 518 -2.52 -13.87 -25.07
N SER A 519 -3.12 -14.78 -24.30
CA SER A 519 -2.42 -15.90 -23.68
C SER A 519 -2.82 -17.25 -24.29
N GLU A 520 -1.91 -18.21 -24.31
CA GLU A 520 -2.13 -19.59 -24.71
C GLU A 520 -2.24 -20.47 -23.46
N PRO A 521 -3.27 -21.33 -23.34
CA PRO A 521 -3.40 -22.22 -22.20
C PRO A 521 -2.32 -23.32 -22.22
N ALA A 522 -1.68 -23.56 -21.08
CA ALA A 522 -0.75 -24.67 -20.88
C ALA A 522 -1.38 -25.84 -20.11
N ARG A 523 -2.53 -25.65 -19.47
CA ARG A 523 -3.29 -26.71 -18.78
C ARG A 523 -4.28 -27.36 -19.74
N GLU A 524 -4.51 -28.66 -19.52
CA GLU A 524 -5.52 -29.43 -20.25
C GLU A 524 -6.94 -28.85 -20.07
N PRO A 525 -7.85 -29.04 -21.05
CA PRO A 525 -9.26 -28.64 -20.97
C PRO A 525 -10.00 -29.19 -19.74
N GLY A 526 -11.16 -28.61 -19.43
CA GLY A 526 -12.02 -28.98 -18.30
C GLY A 526 -12.41 -27.82 -17.38
N GLY A 527 -12.16 -26.57 -17.78
CA GLY A 527 -12.67 -25.38 -17.12
C GLY A 527 -14.10 -25.04 -17.55
N ARG A 528 -14.70 -24.05 -16.88
CA ARG A 528 -16.05 -23.57 -17.18
C ARG A 528 -16.16 -22.07 -16.92
N VAL A 529 -16.88 -21.38 -17.81
CA VAL A 529 -17.31 -19.99 -17.59
C VAL A 529 -18.84 -19.94 -17.63
N GLU A 530 -19.44 -19.24 -16.68
CA GLU A 530 -20.89 -19.09 -16.55
C GLU A 530 -21.29 -17.63 -16.36
N VAL A 531 -22.37 -17.22 -17.01
CA VAL A 531 -22.96 -15.89 -16.91
C VAL A 531 -24.35 -16.02 -16.29
N LEU A 532 -24.62 -15.22 -15.28
CA LEU A 532 -25.92 -15.07 -14.63
C LEU A 532 -26.46 -13.65 -14.89
N ALA A 533 -27.74 -13.54 -15.22
CA ALA A 533 -28.41 -12.26 -15.35
C ALA A 533 -29.80 -12.37 -14.72
N GLU A 534 -30.09 -11.50 -13.75
CA GLU A 534 -31.33 -11.56 -12.96
C GLU A 534 -32.06 -10.20 -13.02
N ILE A 535 -33.35 -10.18 -12.63
CA ILE A 535 -34.20 -8.98 -12.76
C ILE A 535 -34.04 -7.97 -11.63
N ASP A 536 -33.50 -8.41 -10.49
CA ASP A 536 -33.18 -7.55 -9.36
C ASP A 536 -31.99 -8.08 -8.54
N ARG A 537 -31.50 -7.25 -7.62
CA ARG A 537 -30.31 -7.54 -6.79
C ARG A 537 -30.52 -8.66 -5.78
N VAL A 538 -31.75 -8.87 -5.33
CA VAL A 538 -32.07 -9.94 -4.37
C VAL A 538 -32.03 -11.27 -5.11
N GLN A 539 -32.60 -11.34 -6.31
CA GLN A 539 -32.56 -12.53 -7.15
C GLN A 539 -31.14 -12.85 -7.64
N GLU A 540 -30.34 -11.84 -8.01
CA GLU A 540 -28.91 -12.01 -8.29
C GLU A 540 -28.19 -12.66 -7.10
N ALA A 541 -28.39 -12.13 -5.89
CA ALA A 541 -27.77 -12.64 -4.68
C ALA A 541 -28.17 -14.09 -4.37
N GLU A 542 -29.44 -14.44 -4.54
CA GLU A 542 -29.96 -15.79 -4.32
C GLU A 542 -29.44 -16.81 -5.34
N ALA A 543 -29.51 -16.45 -6.63
CA ALA A 543 -29.01 -17.29 -7.71
C ALA A 543 -27.50 -17.55 -7.53
N LEU A 544 -26.75 -16.52 -7.17
CA LEU A 544 -25.31 -16.64 -6.92
C LEU A 544 -25.01 -17.46 -5.67
N ALA A 545 -25.73 -17.23 -4.55
CA ALA A 545 -25.56 -18.01 -3.32
C ALA A 545 -25.87 -19.50 -3.54
N ALA A 546 -26.92 -19.81 -4.30
CA ALA A 546 -27.23 -21.17 -4.72
C ALA A 546 -26.10 -21.78 -5.56
N ARG A 547 -25.62 -21.06 -6.57
CA ARG A 547 -24.53 -21.52 -7.44
C ARG A 547 -23.23 -21.75 -6.66
N ILE A 548 -22.90 -20.87 -5.71
CA ILE A 548 -21.73 -21.01 -4.83
C ILE A 548 -21.86 -22.27 -3.99
N ARG A 549 -23.01 -22.50 -3.34
CA ARG A 549 -23.27 -23.72 -2.57
C ARG A 549 -23.06 -24.96 -3.42
N ASP A 550 -23.71 -25.04 -4.59
CA ASP A 550 -23.63 -26.20 -5.47
C ASP A 550 -22.18 -26.47 -5.92
N THR A 551 -21.40 -25.41 -6.16
CA THR A 551 -19.98 -25.50 -6.54
C THR A 551 -19.12 -26.07 -5.40
N LEU A 552 -19.37 -25.62 -4.17
CA LEU A 552 -18.68 -26.11 -2.98
C LEU A 552 -19.03 -27.57 -2.68
N GLU A 553 -20.31 -27.94 -2.77
CA GLU A 553 -20.79 -29.31 -2.57
C GLU A 553 -20.20 -30.27 -3.62
N ALA A 554 -20.18 -29.88 -4.89
CA ALA A 554 -19.59 -30.68 -5.96
C ALA A 554 -18.07 -30.94 -5.79
N ASN A 555 -17.38 -30.13 -4.97
CA ASN A 555 -15.95 -30.24 -4.72
C ASN A 555 -15.60 -30.58 -3.27
N GLN A 556 -16.58 -31.06 -2.48
CA GLN A 556 -16.36 -31.37 -1.06
C GLN A 556 -15.23 -32.40 -0.83
N GLY A 557 -15.03 -33.34 -1.77
CA GLY A 557 -13.97 -34.36 -1.74
C GLY A 557 -12.57 -33.90 -2.19
N LYS A 558 -12.35 -32.62 -2.48
CA LYS A 558 -11.04 -32.05 -2.78
C LYS A 558 -10.61 -31.10 -1.66
N ASP A 559 -9.67 -31.52 -0.83
CA ASP A 559 -9.26 -30.76 0.36
C ASP A 559 -8.59 -29.42 0.01
N ASP A 560 -7.91 -29.33 -1.13
CA ASP A 560 -7.23 -28.11 -1.60
C ASP A 560 -8.14 -27.12 -2.35
N PHE A 561 -9.43 -27.45 -2.57
CA PHE A 561 -10.31 -26.62 -3.40
C PHE A 561 -10.68 -25.30 -2.69
N LYS A 562 -10.43 -24.17 -3.35
CA LYS A 562 -10.75 -22.83 -2.83
C LYS A 562 -11.61 -22.04 -3.81
N ALA A 563 -12.58 -21.31 -3.27
CA ALA A 563 -13.45 -20.42 -4.03
C ALA A 563 -13.36 -18.97 -3.52
N ALA A 564 -13.63 -18.00 -4.40
CA ALA A 564 -13.69 -16.60 -4.02
C ALA A 564 -14.87 -15.84 -4.63
N VAL A 565 -15.49 -14.96 -3.84
CA VAL A 565 -16.32 -13.86 -4.32
C VAL A 565 -15.46 -12.60 -4.38
N ILE A 566 -15.28 -12.05 -5.59
CA ILE A 566 -14.47 -10.86 -5.81
C ILE A 566 -15.37 -9.70 -6.23
N VAL A 567 -15.45 -8.67 -5.39
CA VAL A 567 -16.29 -7.49 -5.63
C VAL A 567 -15.49 -6.24 -5.95
N ARG A 568 -16.07 -5.31 -6.72
CA ARG A 568 -15.46 -4.00 -6.94
C ARG A 568 -15.44 -3.16 -5.66
N ALA A 569 -16.58 -3.09 -4.98
CA ALA A 569 -16.77 -2.29 -3.76
C ALA A 569 -17.52 -3.09 -2.70
N ARG A 570 -17.25 -2.80 -1.42
CA ARG A 570 -17.91 -3.45 -0.27
C ARG A 570 -19.44 -3.37 -0.33
N SER A 571 -19.97 -2.27 -0.86
CA SER A 571 -21.43 -2.09 -1.03
C SER A 571 -22.06 -3.06 -2.03
N HIS A 572 -21.29 -3.89 -2.74
CA HIS A 572 -21.82 -4.95 -3.60
C HIS A 572 -22.21 -6.20 -2.81
N LEU A 573 -21.81 -6.30 -1.54
CA LEU A 573 -22.03 -7.47 -0.69
C LEU A 573 -23.31 -7.38 0.16
N SER A 574 -23.99 -6.22 0.20
CA SER A 574 -25.14 -5.98 1.08
C SER A 574 -26.26 -7.01 0.93
N GLU A 575 -26.57 -7.40 -0.30
CA GLU A 575 -27.61 -8.39 -0.62
C GLU A 575 -27.06 -9.83 -0.62
N LEU A 576 -25.78 -10.02 -0.95
CA LEU A 576 -25.15 -11.34 -1.11
C LEU A 576 -24.84 -12.03 0.22
N LEU A 577 -24.30 -11.32 1.21
CA LEU A 577 -23.93 -11.95 2.49
C LEU A 577 -25.14 -12.57 3.22
N PRO A 578 -26.31 -11.89 3.28
CA PRO A 578 -27.53 -12.50 3.82
C PRO A 578 -28.02 -13.71 3.01
N ALA A 579 -27.87 -13.71 1.68
CA ALA A 579 -28.22 -14.84 0.83
C ALA A 579 -27.31 -16.06 1.11
N LEU A 580 -25.98 -15.86 1.18
CA LEU A 580 -25.03 -16.91 1.57
C LEU A 580 -25.40 -17.56 2.91
N ALA A 581 -25.77 -16.74 3.90
CA ALA A 581 -26.19 -17.24 5.21
C ALA A 581 -27.46 -18.10 5.14
N ARG A 582 -28.46 -17.71 4.35
CA ARG A 582 -29.70 -18.50 4.14
C ARG A 582 -29.43 -19.82 3.41
N HIS A 583 -28.46 -19.84 2.51
CA HIS A 583 -27.99 -21.03 1.82
C HIS A 583 -27.03 -21.90 2.64
N GLY A 584 -26.73 -21.51 3.89
CA GLY A 584 -25.83 -22.26 4.78
C GLY A 584 -24.35 -22.20 4.36
N VAL A 585 -23.97 -21.28 3.47
CA VAL A 585 -22.61 -21.14 2.97
C VAL A 585 -21.78 -20.35 3.97
N ARG A 586 -20.75 -21.00 4.52
CA ARG A 586 -19.75 -20.33 5.36
C ARG A 586 -18.72 -19.64 4.48
N TYR A 587 -18.29 -18.45 4.92
CA TYR A 587 -17.34 -17.63 4.17
C TYR A 587 -16.39 -16.90 5.09
N ARG A 588 -15.22 -16.54 4.55
CA ARG A 588 -14.22 -15.70 5.20
C ARG A 588 -14.18 -14.34 4.53
N ALA A 589 -14.56 -13.30 5.24
CA ALA A 589 -14.45 -11.92 4.77
C ALA A 589 -13.07 -11.35 5.10
N VAL A 590 -12.21 -11.15 4.10
CA VAL A 590 -10.84 -10.66 4.31
C VAL A 590 -10.82 -9.14 4.18
N LYS A 591 -10.63 -8.43 5.31
CA LYS A 591 -10.54 -6.95 5.37
C LYS A 591 -11.78 -6.21 4.82
N LEU A 592 -12.98 -6.72 5.11
CA LEU A 592 -14.23 -6.19 4.56
C LEU A 592 -15.14 -5.53 5.59
N ASP A 593 -15.32 -6.11 6.77
CA ASP A 593 -16.27 -5.59 7.75
C ASP A 593 -15.61 -4.48 8.60
N PRO A 594 -16.15 -3.25 8.60
CA PRO A 594 -15.63 -2.17 9.44
C PRO A 594 -15.74 -2.54 10.91
N LEU A 595 -14.64 -2.40 11.65
CA LEU A 595 -14.59 -2.74 13.07
C LEU A 595 -15.62 -1.93 13.87
N LEU A 596 -15.76 -0.63 13.54
CA LEU A 596 -16.67 0.31 14.20
C LEU A 596 -18.16 -0.09 14.07
N GLN A 597 -18.52 -0.93 13.10
CA GLN A 597 -19.89 -1.43 12.92
C GLN A 597 -20.19 -2.66 13.78
N ARG A 598 -19.19 -3.27 14.43
CA ARG A 598 -19.37 -4.46 15.27
C ARG A 598 -20.00 -4.06 16.60
N PRO A 599 -21.03 -4.79 17.10
CA PRO A 599 -21.69 -4.47 18.37
C PRO A 599 -20.70 -4.30 19.53
N VAL A 600 -19.73 -5.22 19.67
CA VAL A 600 -18.69 -5.16 20.71
C VAL A 600 -17.85 -3.87 20.64
N ALA A 601 -17.53 -3.41 19.42
CA ALA A 601 -16.78 -2.17 19.22
C ALA A 601 -17.63 -0.92 19.52
N GLN A 602 -18.93 -0.92 19.20
CA GLN A 602 -19.84 0.18 19.55
C GLN A 602 -20.03 0.33 21.06
N ASP A 603 -20.11 -0.80 21.77
CA ASP A 603 -20.20 -0.82 23.23
C ASP A 603 -18.87 -0.36 23.86
N LEU A 604 -17.72 -0.84 23.37
CA LEU A 604 -16.40 -0.37 23.79
C LEU A 604 -16.17 1.11 23.49
N LEU A 605 -16.69 1.64 22.37
CA LEU A 605 -16.65 3.07 22.05
C LEU A 605 -17.46 3.89 23.05
N SER A 606 -18.64 3.38 23.45
CA SER A 606 -19.47 4.03 24.46
C SER A 606 -18.79 4.05 25.83
N ILE A 607 -18.13 2.94 26.21
CA ILE A 607 -17.28 2.86 27.41
C ILE A 607 -16.12 3.87 27.31
N THR A 608 -15.45 3.93 26.17
CA THR A 608 -14.32 4.85 25.92
C THR A 608 -14.73 6.30 26.12
N ARG A 609 -15.88 6.72 25.56
CA ARG A 609 -16.43 8.06 25.78
C ARG A 609 -16.65 8.35 27.27
N LEU A 610 -17.22 7.41 28.01
CA LEU A 610 -17.51 7.58 29.44
C LEU A 610 -16.26 7.60 30.32
N VAL A 611 -15.21 6.87 29.94
CA VAL A 611 -13.92 6.87 30.66
C VAL A 611 -13.15 8.19 30.44
N ILE A 612 -13.31 8.82 29.28
CA ILE A 612 -12.73 10.13 28.96
C ILE A 612 -13.57 11.25 29.57
N ASP A 613 -14.89 11.19 29.38
CA ASP A 613 -15.88 12.16 29.85
C ASP A 613 -17.09 11.44 30.49
N PRO A 614 -17.11 11.29 31.83
CA PRO A 614 -18.21 10.63 32.52
C PRO A 614 -19.53 11.41 32.43
N ALA A 615 -19.49 12.70 32.08
CA ALA A 615 -20.66 13.56 31.92
C ALA A 615 -21.30 13.46 30.53
N HIS A 616 -20.93 12.47 29.71
CA HIS A 616 -21.48 12.30 28.36
C HIS A 616 -22.85 11.56 28.38
N PRO A 617 -24.01 12.24 28.23
CA PRO A 617 -25.31 11.64 28.51
C PRO A 617 -25.70 10.54 27.52
N SER A 618 -25.46 10.72 26.21
CA SER A 618 -25.83 9.71 25.21
C SER A 618 -24.97 8.44 25.28
N ALA A 619 -23.67 8.55 25.58
CA ALA A 619 -22.81 7.39 25.81
C ALA A 619 -23.25 6.60 27.05
N ARG A 620 -23.67 7.29 28.12
CA ARG A 620 -24.21 6.67 29.33
C ARG A 620 -25.49 5.89 29.03
N LEU A 621 -26.44 6.51 28.33
CA LEU A 621 -27.69 5.86 27.94
C LEU A 621 -27.45 4.68 26.99
N ALA A 622 -26.48 4.78 26.08
CA ALA A 622 -26.08 3.69 25.20
C ALA A 622 -25.54 2.49 26.00
N LEU A 623 -24.61 2.72 26.93
CA LEU A 623 -24.07 1.66 27.80
C LEU A 623 -25.14 1.02 28.68
N LEU A 624 -26.04 1.82 29.28
CA LEU A 624 -27.17 1.30 30.07
C LEU A 624 -28.15 0.48 29.22
N ARG A 625 -28.28 0.79 27.93
CA ARG A 625 -29.11 0.04 26.99
C ARG A 625 -28.44 -1.24 26.50
N SER A 626 -27.11 -1.26 26.43
CA SER A 626 -26.30 -2.38 25.92
C SER A 626 -26.55 -3.68 26.69
N PRO A 627 -26.16 -4.85 26.16
CA PRO A 627 -26.26 -6.12 26.87
C PRO A 627 -25.50 -6.15 28.20
N LEU A 628 -24.53 -5.26 28.44
CA LEU A 628 -23.80 -5.16 29.71
C LEU A 628 -24.68 -4.70 30.90
N CYS A 629 -25.82 -4.08 30.62
CA CYS A 629 -26.78 -3.64 31.65
C CYS A 629 -28.22 -4.06 31.31
N GLY A 630 -28.67 -3.78 30.09
CA GLY A 630 -29.94 -4.28 29.55
C GLY A 630 -31.19 -3.50 29.94
N LEU A 631 -31.07 -2.21 30.30
CA LEU A 631 -32.23 -1.37 30.64
C LEU A 631 -33.24 -1.28 29.49
N SER A 632 -34.52 -1.19 29.84
CA SER A 632 -35.60 -1.01 28.88
C SER A 632 -35.71 0.45 28.41
N LEU A 633 -36.33 0.70 27.26
CA LEU A 633 -36.66 2.06 26.83
C LEU A 633 -37.53 2.80 27.86
N LYS A 634 -38.43 2.08 28.57
CA LYS A 634 -39.22 2.63 29.68
C LYS A 634 -38.33 3.09 30.84
N ALA A 635 -37.31 2.32 31.19
CA ALA A 635 -36.35 2.67 32.24
C ALA A 635 -35.45 3.84 31.82
N LEU A 636 -34.97 3.87 30.57
CA LEU A 636 -34.20 5.00 30.04
C LEU A 636 -35.04 6.28 29.97
N HIS A 637 -36.32 6.18 29.61
CA HIS A 637 -37.23 7.33 29.65
C HIS A 637 -37.52 7.79 31.09
N ALA A 638 -37.57 6.90 32.07
CA ALA A 638 -37.67 7.29 33.48
C ALA A 638 -36.42 8.06 33.95
N LEU A 639 -35.23 7.67 33.46
CA LEU A 639 -33.94 8.33 33.76
C LEU A 639 -33.79 9.72 33.12
N ALA A 640 -34.06 9.82 31.81
CA ALA A 640 -33.68 10.96 30.98
C ALA A 640 -34.83 11.61 30.18
N GLY A 641 -36.06 11.09 30.32
CA GLY A 641 -37.25 11.66 29.68
C GLY A 641 -37.73 12.94 30.35
N ASP A 642 -38.54 13.72 29.64
CA ASP A 642 -39.24 14.89 30.17
C ASP A 642 -38.32 15.96 30.81
N GLY A 643 -37.10 16.12 30.28
CA GLY A 643 -36.13 17.13 30.74
C GLY A 643 -35.31 16.71 31.97
N LYS A 644 -35.38 15.43 32.38
CA LYS A 644 -34.58 14.86 33.47
C LYS A 644 -33.15 14.57 33.00
N ASP A 645 -32.16 14.78 33.86
CA ASP A 645 -30.76 14.49 33.56
C ASP A 645 -30.37 13.09 34.10
N PRO A 646 -29.86 12.15 33.28
CA PRO A 646 -29.32 10.87 33.73
C PRO A 646 -27.97 11.01 34.49
N LEU A 647 -27.47 12.22 34.68
CA LEU A 647 -26.24 12.52 35.40
C LEU A 647 -26.46 12.96 36.85
N ASP A 648 -27.68 13.34 37.23
CA ASP A 648 -27.99 13.81 38.59
C ASP A 648 -27.84 12.70 39.64
N ASP A 649 -27.57 13.09 40.89
CA ASP A 649 -27.45 12.19 42.05
C ASP A 649 -28.72 11.33 42.27
N ASP A 650 -29.90 11.89 41.96
CA ASP A 650 -31.20 11.22 42.12
C ASP A 650 -31.58 10.33 40.92
N ALA A 651 -30.71 10.19 39.89
CA ALA A 651 -31.06 9.49 38.66
C ALA A 651 -31.46 8.02 38.92
N LEU A 652 -30.72 7.31 39.79
CA LEU A 652 -31.00 5.91 40.13
C LEU A 652 -32.31 5.73 40.93
N ASP A 653 -32.78 6.75 41.64
CA ASP A 653 -34.03 6.70 42.41
C ASP A 653 -35.27 6.73 41.52
N ARG A 654 -35.12 7.16 40.25
CA ARG A 654 -36.19 7.19 39.25
C ARG A 654 -36.46 5.81 38.62
N LEU A 655 -35.61 4.82 38.89
CA LEU A 655 -35.70 3.47 38.34
C LEU A 655 -36.53 2.54 39.22
N SER A 656 -37.05 1.46 38.61
CA SER A 656 -37.62 0.35 39.37
C SER A 656 -36.53 -0.35 40.20
N PRO A 657 -36.85 -1.05 41.30
CA PRO A 657 -35.84 -1.75 42.11
C PRO A 657 -34.97 -2.71 41.28
N GLU A 658 -35.57 -3.43 40.32
CA GLU A 658 -34.87 -4.35 39.41
C GLU A 658 -33.95 -3.60 38.41
N ASP A 659 -34.43 -2.49 37.84
CA ASP A 659 -33.60 -1.68 36.91
C ASP A 659 -32.48 -0.95 37.65
N ARG A 660 -32.72 -0.51 38.90
CA ARG A 660 -31.70 0.09 39.77
C ARG A 660 -30.60 -0.90 40.08
N GLU A 661 -30.95 -2.13 40.46
CA GLU A 661 -29.98 -3.20 40.73
C GLU A 661 -29.07 -3.48 39.52
N ARG A 662 -29.59 -3.35 38.29
CA ARG A 662 -28.80 -3.48 37.05
C ARG A 662 -27.94 -2.25 36.74
N ALA A 663 -28.42 -1.04 37.03
CA ALA A 663 -27.75 0.20 36.69
C ALA A 663 -26.63 0.57 37.68
N GLU A 664 -26.80 0.27 38.96
CA GLU A 664 -25.87 0.65 40.03
C GLU A 664 -24.42 0.14 39.80
N PRO A 665 -24.17 -1.12 39.36
CA PRO A 665 -22.82 -1.57 39.02
C PRO A 665 -22.18 -0.78 37.86
N VAL A 666 -22.98 -0.29 36.91
CA VAL A 666 -22.49 0.51 35.78
C VAL A 666 -22.05 1.89 36.27
N TYR A 667 -22.87 2.56 37.09
CA TYR A 667 -22.51 3.86 37.68
C TYR A 667 -21.26 3.74 38.55
N ALA A 668 -21.22 2.76 39.45
CA ALA A 668 -20.05 2.52 40.29
C ALA A 668 -18.79 2.15 39.47
N GLY A 669 -18.96 1.42 38.37
CA GLY A 669 -17.87 1.07 37.45
C GLY A 669 -17.29 2.29 36.74
N ILE A 670 -18.14 3.19 36.23
CA ILE A 670 -17.71 4.44 35.58
C ILE A 670 -16.95 5.33 36.57
N GLU A 671 -17.49 5.53 37.78
CA GLU A 671 -16.82 6.30 38.84
C GLU A 671 -15.46 5.70 39.23
N ALA A 672 -15.39 4.38 39.39
CA ALA A 672 -14.13 3.71 39.68
C ALA A 672 -13.09 3.87 38.55
N ALA A 673 -13.52 3.77 37.28
CA ALA A 673 -12.65 4.01 36.14
C ALA A 673 -12.20 5.47 36.08
N TYR A 674 -13.09 6.43 36.36
CA TYR A 674 -12.76 7.85 36.39
C TYR A 674 -11.77 8.19 37.52
N GLY A 675 -11.90 7.59 38.70
CA GLY A 675 -10.98 7.74 39.83
C GLY A 675 -9.55 7.24 39.56
N LEU A 676 -9.35 6.43 38.50
CA LEU A 676 -8.03 5.98 38.04
C LEU A 676 -7.40 6.90 36.99
N ARG A 677 -8.05 8.01 36.63
CA ARG A 677 -7.51 9.00 35.69
C ARG A 677 -6.14 9.51 36.16
N GLY A 678 -5.17 9.51 35.25
CA GLY A 678 -3.79 9.90 35.54
C GLY A 678 -2.96 8.83 36.28
N ARG A 679 -3.56 7.69 36.67
CA ARG A 679 -2.86 6.55 37.29
C ARG A 679 -2.76 5.33 36.36
N ARG A 680 -3.67 5.23 35.39
CA ARG A 680 -3.76 4.17 34.38
C ARG A 680 -4.08 4.81 33.03
N SER A 681 -3.66 4.13 31.94
CA SER A 681 -3.98 4.53 30.57
C SER A 681 -5.50 4.53 30.32
N VAL A 682 -5.97 5.23 29.30
CA VAL A 682 -7.36 5.16 28.84
C VAL A 682 -7.69 3.72 28.44
N ARG A 683 -6.80 3.04 27.70
CA ARG A 683 -6.98 1.63 27.32
C ARG A 683 -7.21 0.73 28.54
N ASP A 684 -6.39 0.83 29.59
CA ASP A 684 -6.52 0.00 30.79
C ASP A 684 -7.82 0.27 31.55
N ARG A 685 -8.25 1.53 31.58
CA ARG A 685 -9.50 1.91 32.26
C ARG A 685 -10.72 1.44 31.48
N VAL A 686 -10.68 1.49 30.14
CA VAL A 686 -11.73 0.97 29.26
C VAL A 686 -11.81 -0.55 29.38
N GLU A 687 -10.69 -1.26 29.25
CA GLU A 687 -10.64 -2.72 29.42
C GLU A 687 -11.09 -3.13 30.83
N GLY A 688 -10.61 -2.43 31.87
CA GLY A 688 -11.00 -2.71 33.24
C GLY A 688 -12.51 -2.56 33.48
N LEU A 689 -13.13 -1.51 32.93
CA LEU A 689 -14.59 -1.34 33.00
C LEU A 689 -15.31 -2.41 32.17
N PHE A 690 -14.83 -2.73 30.98
CA PHE A 690 -15.37 -3.79 30.13
C PHE A 690 -15.37 -5.16 30.83
N LEU A 691 -14.25 -5.54 31.44
CA LEU A 691 -14.11 -6.77 32.22
C LEU A 691 -15.00 -6.78 33.47
N ARG A 692 -15.06 -5.65 34.20
CA ARG A 692 -15.88 -5.52 35.42
C ARG A 692 -17.37 -5.70 35.14
N LEU A 693 -17.83 -5.28 33.96
CA LEU A 693 -19.21 -5.44 33.52
C LEU A 693 -19.49 -6.81 32.88
N GLY A 694 -18.50 -7.70 32.79
CA GLY A 694 -18.66 -9.04 32.20
C GLY A 694 -18.62 -9.05 30.67
N GLY A 695 -17.92 -8.08 30.07
CA GLY A 695 -17.82 -7.88 28.64
C GLY A 695 -17.52 -9.13 27.81
N PRO A 696 -16.40 -9.84 28.06
CA PRO A 696 -16.06 -11.03 27.30
C PRO A 696 -17.12 -12.14 27.38
N GLN A 697 -17.78 -12.31 28.53
CA GLN A 697 -18.79 -13.34 28.73
C GLN A 697 -20.14 -12.99 28.07
N ILE A 698 -20.48 -11.69 28.02
CA ILE A 698 -21.77 -11.21 27.51
C ILE A 698 -21.70 -10.90 26.02
N LEU A 699 -20.67 -10.17 25.57
CA LEU A 699 -20.57 -9.64 24.21
C LEU A 699 -19.72 -10.51 23.28
N CYS A 700 -18.87 -11.40 23.81
CA CYS A 700 -17.93 -12.19 23.00
C CYS A 700 -18.22 -13.69 23.08
N ALA A 701 -19.38 -14.09 22.55
CA ALA A 701 -19.79 -15.48 22.47
C ALA A 701 -18.95 -16.30 21.47
N ARG A 702 -18.34 -15.64 20.48
CA ARG A 702 -17.47 -16.25 19.48
C ARG A 702 -16.01 -15.77 19.62
N PRO A 703 -15.00 -16.60 19.26
CA PRO A 703 -13.60 -16.17 19.25
C PRO A 703 -13.34 -14.92 18.36
N THR A 704 -14.12 -14.71 17.30
CA THR A 704 -14.03 -13.50 16.47
C THR A 704 -14.39 -12.23 17.21
N GLU A 705 -15.42 -12.25 18.06
CA GLU A 705 -15.84 -11.07 18.83
C GLU A 705 -14.78 -10.71 19.89
N GLN A 706 -14.07 -11.71 20.43
CA GLN A 706 -12.92 -11.49 21.30
C GLN A 706 -11.77 -10.81 20.56
N ARG A 707 -11.45 -11.25 19.33
CA ARG A 707 -10.45 -10.60 18.48
C ARG A 707 -10.87 -9.18 18.08
N ASP A 708 -12.14 -8.97 17.74
CA ASP A 708 -12.67 -7.64 17.41
C ASP A 708 -12.54 -6.68 18.63
N ALA A 709 -12.86 -7.16 19.83
CA ALA A 709 -12.66 -6.41 21.06
C ALA A 709 -11.19 -6.09 21.32
N GLN A 710 -10.30 -7.07 21.15
CA GLN A 710 -8.86 -6.87 21.29
C GLN A 710 -8.34 -5.83 20.27
N ARG A 711 -8.73 -5.96 19.00
CA ARG A 711 -8.35 -5.02 17.94
C ARG A 711 -8.81 -3.60 18.26
N PHE A 712 -10.02 -3.42 18.81
CA PHE A 712 -10.48 -2.12 19.28
C PHE A 712 -9.58 -1.56 20.39
N LEU A 713 -9.22 -2.38 21.39
CA LEU A 713 -8.36 -1.97 22.49
C LEU A 713 -6.93 -1.64 22.03
N ASP A 714 -6.40 -2.37 21.06
CA ASP A 714 -5.09 -2.09 20.45
C ASP A 714 -5.10 -0.74 19.72
N VAL A 715 -6.17 -0.45 18.98
CA VAL A 715 -6.35 0.84 18.28
C VAL A 715 -6.56 1.98 19.27
N LEU A 716 -7.23 1.73 20.39
CA LEU A 716 -7.36 2.70 21.48
C LEU A 716 -5.99 3.00 22.14
N ALA A 717 -5.16 1.99 22.37
CA ALA A 717 -3.80 2.18 22.88
C ALA A 717 -2.96 3.00 21.88
N GLN A 718 -3.02 2.65 20.60
CA GLN A 718 -2.37 3.42 19.53
C GLN A 718 -2.82 4.88 19.50
N ALA A 719 -4.13 5.12 19.60
CA ALA A 719 -4.69 6.49 19.61
C ALA A 719 -4.26 7.30 20.84
N GLU A 720 -4.08 6.64 21.99
CA GLU A 720 -3.55 7.25 23.20
C GLU A 720 -2.06 7.62 23.04
N ASP A 721 -1.24 6.69 22.54
CA ASP A 721 0.18 6.89 22.28
C ASP A 721 0.45 7.97 21.21
N GLU A 722 -0.42 8.06 20.20
CA GLU A 722 -0.38 9.08 19.15
C GLU A 722 -1.05 10.41 19.57
N GLY A 723 -1.64 10.49 20.77
CA GLY A 723 -2.30 11.69 21.28
C GLY A 723 -3.60 12.07 20.55
N LEU A 724 -4.16 11.15 19.76
CA LEU A 724 -5.35 11.34 18.93
C LEU A 724 -6.64 11.47 19.74
N LEU A 725 -6.68 11.01 20.99
CA LEU A 725 -7.87 11.08 21.84
C LEU A 725 -8.34 12.51 22.15
N ASN A 726 -7.48 13.51 21.95
CA ASN A 726 -7.85 14.93 22.05
C ASN A 726 -8.68 15.42 20.85
N ASP A 727 -8.57 14.75 19.69
CA ASP A 727 -9.38 14.97 18.50
C ASP A 727 -10.26 13.73 18.27
N TRP A 728 -11.45 13.73 18.88
CA TRP A 728 -12.37 12.59 18.80
C TRP A 728 -12.71 12.18 17.35
N ASN A 729 -12.72 13.13 16.41
CA ASN A 729 -12.97 12.81 15.00
C ASN A 729 -11.77 12.09 14.38
N ALA A 730 -10.53 12.45 14.77
CA ALA A 730 -9.34 11.71 14.36
C ALA A 730 -9.33 10.27 14.90
N PHE A 731 -9.72 10.07 16.15
CA PHE A 731 -9.87 8.73 16.71
C PHE A 731 -10.94 7.90 16.00
N LEU A 732 -12.10 8.50 15.69
CA LEU A 732 -13.14 7.82 14.92
C LEU A 732 -12.68 7.48 13.50
N ALA A 733 -11.93 8.37 12.83
CA ALA A 733 -11.36 8.09 11.52
C ALA A 733 -10.37 6.92 11.58
N LEU A 734 -9.48 6.89 12.59
CA LEU A 734 -8.55 5.78 12.81
C LEU A 734 -9.29 4.45 13.00
N LEU A 735 -10.39 4.45 13.77
CA LEU A 735 -11.24 3.27 13.98
C LEU A 735 -12.00 2.84 12.72
N ASP A 736 -12.45 3.78 11.89
CA ASP A 736 -13.19 3.49 10.65
C ASP A 736 -12.28 2.88 9.56
N GLU A 737 -10.98 3.18 9.62
CA GLU A 737 -9.95 2.52 8.80
C GLU A 737 -9.75 1.04 9.18
N GLN A 738 -10.13 0.64 10.40
CA GLN A 738 -9.94 -0.72 10.88
C GLN A 738 -11.03 -1.66 10.37
N THR A 739 -10.60 -2.86 10.00
CA THR A 739 -11.49 -3.96 9.61
C THR A 739 -11.36 -5.11 10.57
N THR A 740 -12.40 -5.94 10.69
CA THR A 740 -12.28 -7.23 11.37
C THR A 740 -11.21 -8.10 10.69
N GLU A 741 -10.52 -8.92 11.47
CA GLU A 741 -9.56 -9.89 10.94
C GLU A 741 -10.23 -11.07 10.22
N GLY A 742 -11.56 -11.19 10.37
CA GLY A 742 -12.35 -12.32 9.91
C GLY A 742 -12.14 -13.57 10.77
N ASP A 743 -12.77 -14.67 10.37
CA ASP A 743 -12.45 -15.99 10.92
C ASP A 743 -11.03 -16.42 10.46
N PRO A 744 -10.23 -17.10 11.31
CA PRO A 744 -8.95 -17.68 10.93
C PRO A 744 -9.16 -18.69 9.80
N PRO A 745 -8.10 -19.05 9.05
CA PRO A 745 -8.18 -20.20 8.16
C PRO A 745 -8.60 -21.41 9.00
N ASP A 746 -9.78 -21.93 8.75
CA ASP A 746 -10.30 -23.18 9.28
C ASP A 746 -10.45 -24.11 8.07
N ASP A 747 -10.11 -25.39 8.23
CA ASP A 747 -10.22 -26.40 7.16
C ASP A 747 -11.69 -26.54 6.67
N GLU A 748 -12.65 -26.04 7.45
CA GLU A 748 -14.08 -26.01 7.09
C GLU A 748 -14.51 -24.82 6.19
N VAL A 749 -13.75 -23.73 6.05
CA VAL A 749 -14.17 -22.52 5.30
C VAL A 749 -13.43 -22.39 3.97
N ARG A 750 -14.10 -22.79 2.88
CA ARG A 750 -13.52 -22.82 1.52
C ARG A 750 -13.84 -21.62 0.63
N LEU A 751 -14.69 -20.69 1.08
CA LEU A 751 -15.08 -19.49 0.34
C LEU A 751 -14.46 -18.24 0.96
N GLU A 752 -13.71 -17.48 0.17
CA GLU A 752 -13.17 -16.17 0.54
C GLU A 752 -13.98 -15.05 -0.11
N VAL A 753 -14.19 -13.95 0.60
CA VAL A 753 -14.82 -12.74 0.07
C VAL A 753 -13.82 -11.60 0.18
N LEU A 754 -13.57 -10.92 -0.94
CA LEU A 754 -12.56 -9.86 -1.03
C LEU A 754 -12.85 -8.87 -2.16
N THR A 755 -12.09 -7.79 -2.21
CA THR A 755 -12.17 -6.81 -3.30
C THR A 755 -11.28 -7.18 -4.48
N MET A 756 -11.57 -6.65 -5.67
CA MET A 756 -10.72 -6.83 -6.87
C MET A 756 -9.26 -6.42 -6.65
N HIS A 757 -9.01 -5.33 -5.92
CA HIS A 757 -7.65 -4.92 -5.54
C HIS A 757 -6.98 -5.90 -4.57
N GLY A 758 -7.74 -6.42 -3.61
CA GLY A 758 -7.25 -7.43 -2.67
C GLY A 758 -6.96 -8.78 -3.33
N ALA A 759 -7.54 -9.04 -4.51
CA ALA A 759 -7.38 -10.30 -5.23
C ALA A 759 -6.10 -10.36 -6.06
N LYS A 760 -5.46 -9.21 -6.33
CA LYS A 760 -4.24 -9.15 -7.14
C LYS A 760 -3.13 -10.02 -6.51
N GLY A 761 -2.47 -10.80 -7.35
CA GLY A 761 -1.44 -11.76 -6.92
C GLY A 761 -1.96 -13.07 -6.32
N LEU A 762 -3.26 -13.18 -6.01
CA LEU A 762 -3.89 -14.40 -5.52
C LEU A 762 -4.55 -15.20 -6.65
N GLU A 763 -5.06 -16.40 -6.35
CA GLU A 763 -5.72 -17.30 -7.29
C GLU A 763 -6.62 -18.32 -6.58
N TRP A 764 -7.74 -18.71 -7.20
CA TRP A 764 -8.73 -19.64 -6.67
C TRP A 764 -9.21 -20.61 -7.74
N ASP A 765 -9.69 -21.78 -7.33
CA ASP A 765 -10.25 -22.78 -8.24
C ASP A 765 -11.56 -22.30 -8.86
N ALA A 766 -12.41 -21.65 -8.06
CA ALA A 766 -13.64 -20.99 -8.49
C ALA A 766 -13.67 -19.50 -8.13
N VAL A 767 -14.11 -18.65 -9.05
CA VAL A 767 -14.26 -17.19 -8.82
C VAL A 767 -15.66 -16.73 -9.25
N PHE A 768 -16.28 -15.92 -8.40
CA PHE A 768 -17.60 -15.32 -8.60
C PHE A 768 -17.48 -13.79 -8.61
N LEU A 769 -17.97 -13.15 -9.68
CA LEU A 769 -17.89 -11.71 -9.91
C LEU A 769 -19.30 -11.08 -9.95
N PRO A 770 -19.85 -10.63 -8.80
CA PRO A 770 -21.20 -10.06 -8.77
C PRO A 770 -21.28 -8.56 -9.03
N GLY A 771 -22.48 -8.13 -9.43
CA GLY A 771 -22.86 -6.73 -9.56
C GLY A 771 -22.05 -5.99 -10.62
N LEU A 772 -21.82 -6.62 -11.77
CA LEU A 772 -21.07 -6.02 -12.87
C LEU A 772 -21.78 -4.80 -13.48
N ASP A 773 -23.11 -4.71 -13.34
CA ASP A 773 -23.96 -3.58 -13.75
C ASP A 773 -23.78 -2.32 -12.88
N ARG A 774 -23.17 -2.44 -11.70
CA ARG A 774 -23.07 -1.34 -10.74
C ARG A 774 -21.98 -0.32 -11.17
N PRO A 775 -22.33 0.98 -11.32
CA PRO A 775 -21.35 2.03 -11.62
C PRO A 775 -20.52 2.37 -10.36
N PRO A 776 -19.35 3.03 -10.52
CA PRO A 776 -18.60 3.55 -9.39
C PRO A 776 -19.38 4.62 -8.62
N ARG A 777 -19.00 4.85 -7.37
CA ARG A 777 -19.36 6.09 -6.68
C ARG A 777 -18.74 7.28 -7.41
N GLY A 778 -19.49 8.37 -7.54
CA GLY A 778 -18.98 9.61 -8.14
C GLY A 778 -17.83 10.19 -7.32
N ALA A 779 -16.85 10.78 -8.01
CA ALA A 779 -15.71 11.44 -7.37
C ALA A 779 -16.14 12.64 -6.51
N SER A 780 -15.47 12.84 -5.38
CA SER A 780 -15.61 14.05 -4.55
C SER A 780 -15.02 15.28 -5.27
N GLN A 781 -15.46 16.48 -4.88
CA GLN A 781 -14.88 17.72 -5.43
C GLN A 781 -13.44 17.92 -4.95
N GLU A 782 -12.54 18.31 -5.85
CA GLU A 782 -11.12 18.57 -5.57
C GLU A 782 -10.82 20.09 -5.62
N LEU A 783 -9.93 20.59 -4.76
CA LEU A 783 -9.54 22.01 -4.72
C LEU A 783 -8.59 22.41 -5.86
N LEU A 784 -7.79 21.46 -6.33
CA LEU A 784 -6.88 21.61 -7.44
C LEU A 784 -7.15 20.48 -8.43
N TYR A 785 -7.57 20.84 -9.64
CA TYR A 785 -7.60 19.90 -10.74
C TYR A 785 -6.22 19.89 -11.37
N TRP A 786 -5.61 18.71 -11.45
CA TRP A 786 -4.39 18.53 -12.22
C TRP A 786 -4.50 17.41 -13.24
N LEU A 787 -3.63 17.47 -14.24
CA LEU A 787 -3.38 16.38 -15.18
C LEU A 787 -1.88 16.36 -15.53
N PRO A 788 -1.11 15.33 -15.11
CA PRO A 788 0.24 15.15 -15.61
C PRO A 788 0.16 14.73 -17.08
N ILE A 789 0.99 15.39 -17.89
CA ILE A 789 1.13 15.15 -19.32
C ILE A 789 2.61 14.91 -19.63
N THR A 790 2.88 14.05 -20.60
CA THR A 790 4.23 13.80 -21.08
C THR A 790 4.23 14.10 -22.57
N PRO A 791 4.72 15.28 -22.99
CA PRO A 791 4.89 15.59 -24.41
C PRO A 791 5.90 14.63 -25.04
N GLU A 792 5.89 14.51 -26.37
CA GLU A 792 6.84 13.69 -27.11
C GLU A 792 8.31 14.13 -26.91
N SER A 793 8.53 15.37 -26.49
CA SER A 793 9.84 15.92 -26.13
C SER A 793 10.43 15.36 -24.82
N GLY A 794 9.66 14.57 -24.05
CA GLY A 794 10.18 13.66 -23.03
C GLY A 794 10.05 14.11 -21.57
N GLU A 795 10.00 15.41 -21.27
CA GLU A 795 9.88 15.91 -19.88
C GLU A 795 8.43 15.93 -19.39
N GLU A 796 8.19 15.53 -18.14
CA GLU A 796 6.84 15.60 -17.54
C GLU A 796 6.41 17.07 -17.36
N GLN A 797 5.22 17.40 -17.83
CA GLN A 797 4.55 18.69 -17.62
C GLN A 797 3.21 18.47 -16.90
N VAL A 798 2.60 19.54 -16.40
CA VAL A 798 1.32 19.44 -15.68
C VAL A 798 0.36 20.53 -16.12
N LEU A 799 -0.90 20.15 -16.31
CA LEU A 799 -2.01 21.11 -16.40
C LEU A 799 -2.60 21.31 -15.02
N LEU A 800 -2.86 22.56 -14.65
CA LEU A 800 -3.49 22.91 -13.37
C LEU A 800 -4.70 23.81 -13.61
N ALA A 801 -5.75 23.58 -12.84
CA ALA A 801 -6.88 24.50 -12.75
C ALA A 801 -7.37 24.60 -11.29
N PRO A 802 -7.65 25.81 -10.79
CA PRO A 802 -8.24 25.97 -9.47
C PRO A 802 -9.68 25.44 -9.48
N LEU A 803 -10.16 24.96 -8.34
CA LEU A 803 -11.58 24.65 -8.15
C LEU A 803 -12.44 25.86 -8.52
N ARG A 804 -13.62 25.61 -9.11
CA ARG A 804 -14.59 26.66 -9.44
C ARG A 804 -14.90 27.57 -8.24
N SER A 805 -15.18 28.84 -8.51
CA SER A 805 -15.59 29.77 -7.46
C SER A 805 -16.94 29.34 -6.86
N ALA A 806 -17.23 29.77 -5.63
CA ALA A 806 -18.53 29.53 -5.00
C ALA A 806 -19.70 30.11 -5.82
N GLU A 807 -19.44 31.12 -6.66
CA GLU A 807 -20.44 31.80 -7.49
C GLU A 807 -20.63 31.15 -8.88
N GLN A 808 -19.71 30.29 -9.32
CA GLN A 808 -19.76 29.63 -10.62
C GLN A 808 -20.72 28.43 -10.63
N ALA A 809 -21.76 28.48 -11.47
CA ALA A 809 -22.75 27.42 -11.61
C ALA A 809 -22.19 26.12 -12.24
N SER A 810 -21.16 26.20 -13.09
CA SER A 810 -20.58 25.07 -13.84
C SER A 810 -19.06 25.14 -13.93
N ASN A 811 -18.42 24.02 -14.25
CA ASN A 811 -16.97 23.90 -14.42
C ASN A 811 -16.49 24.65 -15.68
N THR A 812 -15.28 25.22 -15.61
CA THR A 812 -14.61 25.86 -16.75
C THR A 812 -14.24 24.83 -17.82
N ALA A 813 -13.97 25.26 -19.06
CA ALA A 813 -13.58 24.35 -20.14
C ALA A 813 -12.32 23.54 -19.81
N LEU A 814 -11.33 24.16 -19.14
CA LEU A 814 -10.12 23.46 -18.69
C LEU A 814 -10.42 22.41 -17.62
N ILE A 815 -11.28 22.72 -16.64
CA ILE A 815 -11.70 21.75 -15.62
C ILE A 815 -12.49 20.59 -16.28
N GLN A 816 -13.34 20.88 -17.27
CA GLN A 816 -14.08 19.85 -18.01
C GLN A 816 -13.12 18.95 -18.79
N PHE A 817 -12.14 19.52 -19.48
CA PHE A 817 -11.10 18.78 -20.20
C PHE A 817 -10.31 17.86 -19.26
N ILE A 818 -9.80 18.38 -18.14
CA ILE A 818 -9.08 17.56 -17.14
C ILE A 818 -9.96 16.41 -16.63
N ASN A 819 -11.23 16.68 -16.31
CA ASN A 819 -12.16 15.64 -15.86
C ASN A 819 -12.46 14.59 -16.93
N ASN A 820 -12.58 14.99 -18.21
CA ASN A 820 -12.80 14.05 -19.31
C ASN A 820 -11.58 13.14 -19.49
N GLN A 821 -10.36 13.69 -19.47
CA GLN A 821 -9.13 12.90 -19.50
C GLN A 821 -9.02 11.93 -18.32
N ARG A 822 -9.37 12.37 -17.11
CA ARG A 822 -9.39 11.51 -15.91
C ARG A 822 -10.43 10.38 -16.02
N LYS A 823 -11.63 10.67 -16.52
CA LYS A 823 -12.68 9.67 -16.79
C LYS A 823 -12.24 8.65 -17.84
N GLN A 824 -11.53 9.09 -18.89
CA GLN A 824 -10.98 8.19 -19.90
C GLN A 824 -9.94 7.25 -19.27
N ARG A 825 -8.99 7.79 -18.49
CA ARG A 825 -8.01 6.99 -17.73
C ARG A 825 -8.70 6.02 -16.75
N GLU A 826 -9.80 6.43 -16.10
CA GLU A 826 -10.63 5.58 -15.24
C GLU A 826 -11.27 4.43 -16.02
N ALA A 827 -11.76 4.68 -17.23
CA ALA A 827 -12.36 3.64 -18.07
C ALA A 827 -11.33 2.56 -18.44
N TYR A 828 -10.11 2.95 -18.83
CA TYR A 828 -9.04 1.99 -19.10
C TYR A 828 -8.61 1.20 -17.84
N GLU A 829 -8.57 1.85 -16.67
CA GLU A 829 -8.30 1.15 -15.41
C GLU A 829 -9.42 0.16 -15.04
N GLN A 830 -10.68 0.48 -15.32
CA GLN A 830 -11.81 -0.43 -15.09
C GLN A 830 -11.71 -1.70 -15.95
N GLN A 831 -11.28 -1.58 -17.20
CA GLN A 831 -11.04 -2.73 -18.09
C GLN A 831 -9.94 -3.65 -17.50
N ARG A 832 -8.83 -3.06 -17.03
CA ARG A 832 -7.76 -3.79 -16.34
C ARG A 832 -8.22 -4.43 -15.04
N LEU A 833 -9.06 -3.74 -14.27
CA LEU A 833 -9.63 -4.26 -13.03
C LEU A 833 -10.47 -5.52 -13.26
N LEU A 834 -11.28 -5.51 -14.32
CA LEU A 834 -12.05 -6.67 -14.75
C LEU A 834 -11.15 -7.82 -15.21
N TYR A 835 -10.11 -7.53 -16.01
CA TYR A 835 -9.11 -8.51 -16.43
C TYR A 835 -8.41 -9.16 -15.23
N VAL A 836 -7.98 -8.37 -14.24
CA VAL A 836 -7.39 -8.87 -13.00
C VAL A 836 -8.35 -9.82 -12.30
N ALA A 837 -9.62 -9.42 -12.12
CA ALA A 837 -10.62 -10.22 -11.41
C ALA A 837 -10.91 -11.56 -12.12
N ALA A 838 -11.14 -11.55 -13.43
CA ALA A 838 -11.43 -12.76 -14.20
C ALA A 838 -10.24 -13.74 -14.23
N THR A 839 -9.01 -13.22 -14.35
CA THR A 839 -7.78 -14.04 -14.42
C THR A 839 -7.33 -14.64 -13.08
N ARG A 840 -8.12 -14.46 -12.02
CA ARG A 840 -7.90 -15.14 -10.73
C ARG A 840 -8.44 -16.57 -10.71
N ALA A 841 -9.36 -16.90 -11.63
CA ALA A 841 -9.99 -18.21 -11.72
C ALA A 841 -9.06 -19.25 -12.36
N LYS A 842 -8.94 -20.43 -11.73
CA LYS A 842 -8.22 -21.57 -12.30
C LYS A 842 -9.13 -22.49 -13.10
N GLU A 843 -10.29 -22.85 -12.56
CA GLU A 843 -11.17 -23.89 -13.12
C GLU A 843 -12.59 -23.39 -13.43
N PHE A 844 -13.16 -22.53 -12.58
CA PHE A 844 -14.50 -21.99 -12.76
C PHE A 844 -14.57 -20.48 -12.60
N LEU A 845 -15.17 -19.79 -13.57
CA LEU A 845 -15.46 -18.36 -13.52
C LEU A 845 -16.96 -18.13 -13.67
N CYS A 846 -17.57 -17.41 -12.73
CA CYS A 846 -18.97 -17.01 -12.78
C CYS A 846 -19.09 -15.50 -12.73
N LEU A 847 -19.81 -14.91 -13.68
CA LEU A 847 -20.08 -13.47 -13.78
C LEU A 847 -21.57 -13.24 -13.58
N SER A 848 -21.96 -12.27 -12.75
CA SER A 848 -23.38 -11.92 -12.58
C SER A 848 -23.66 -10.43 -12.72
N ALA A 849 -24.87 -10.12 -13.20
CA ALA A 849 -25.38 -8.77 -13.31
C ALA A 849 -26.90 -8.71 -13.18
N VAL A 850 -27.42 -7.51 -12.89
CA VAL A 850 -28.86 -7.21 -12.94
C VAL A 850 -29.20 -6.50 -14.25
N LEU A 851 -30.28 -6.94 -14.90
CA LEU A 851 -30.88 -6.31 -16.07
C LEU A 851 -32.33 -5.90 -15.79
N ASP A 852 -32.81 -4.88 -16.52
CA ASP A 852 -34.06 -4.18 -16.20
C ASP A 852 -35.23 -4.80 -16.98
N PRO A 853 -36.15 -5.55 -16.35
CA PRO A 853 -37.22 -6.25 -17.07
C PRO A 853 -38.17 -5.32 -17.82
N ASP A 854 -38.26 -4.05 -17.43
CA ASP A 854 -39.16 -3.07 -18.05
C ASP A 854 -38.60 -2.47 -19.35
N LYS A 855 -37.31 -2.68 -19.64
CA LYS A 855 -36.65 -2.18 -20.85
C LYS A 855 -36.70 -3.19 -21.99
N GLN A 856 -37.31 -2.77 -23.11
CA GLN A 856 -37.30 -3.55 -24.36
C GLN A 856 -35.88 -3.74 -24.95
N ALA A 857 -35.00 -2.76 -24.75
CA ALA A 857 -33.60 -2.83 -25.16
C ALA A 857 -32.72 -2.66 -23.93
N GLN A 858 -32.01 -3.72 -23.55
CA GLN A 858 -31.11 -3.70 -22.40
C GLN A 858 -29.86 -2.87 -22.72
N LYS A 859 -29.49 -2.00 -21.79
CA LYS A 859 -28.23 -1.26 -21.88
C LYS A 859 -27.64 -1.07 -20.47
N PRO A 860 -26.41 -1.53 -20.22
CA PRO A 860 -25.76 -1.35 -18.93
C PRO A 860 -25.54 0.12 -18.58
N ALA A 861 -25.45 0.41 -17.28
CA ALA A 861 -25.10 1.74 -16.80
C ALA A 861 -23.70 2.15 -17.27
N ALA A 862 -23.54 3.39 -17.75
CA ALA A 862 -22.24 3.91 -18.17
C ALA A 862 -21.23 3.88 -17.01
N GLY A 863 -19.99 3.45 -17.28
CA GLY A 863 -18.93 3.29 -16.28
C GLY A 863 -19.06 2.04 -15.38
N SER A 864 -20.06 1.18 -15.61
CA SER A 864 -20.11 -0.15 -15.00
C SER A 864 -19.12 -1.10 -15.68
N LEU A 865 -18.73 -2.18 -14.99
CA LEU A 865 -17.86 -3.20 -15.59
C LEU A 865 -18.58 -3.95 -16.72
N LEU A 866 -19.90 -4.16 -16.56
CA LEU A 866 -20.75 -4.75 -17.57
C LEU A 866 -20.79 -3.91 -18.85
N ALA A 867 -20.79 -2.58 -18.76
CA ALA A 867 -20.76 -1.71 -19.94
C ALA A 867 -19.51 -1.94 -20.82
N SER A 868 -18.36 -2.29 -20.20
CA SER A 868 -17.13 -2.61 -20.94
C SER A 868 -17.19 -4.00 -21.60
N LEU A 869 -17.91 -4.95 -20.99
CA LEU A 869 -18.11 -6.30 -21.52
C LEU A 869 -19.24 -6.40 -22.55
N TRP A 870 -20.23 -5.50 -22.45
CA TRP A 870 -21.50 -5.60 -23.19
C TRP A 870 -21.32 -5.83 -24.69
N PRO A 871 -20.42 -5.10 -25.41
CA PRO A 871 -20.26 -5.29 -26.85
C PRO A 871 -19.89 -6.74 -27.24
N ASN A 872 -19.21 -7.47 -26.35
CA ASN A 872 -18.72 -8.82 -26.63
C ASN A 872 -19.54 -9.92 -25.91
N CYS A 873 -20.34 -9.57 -24.90
CA CYS A 873 -21.05 -10.53 -24.04
C CYS A 873 -22.58 -10.35 -24.02
N GLU A 874 -23.15 -9.37 -24.73
CA GLU A 874 -24.59 -9.09 -24.74
C GLU A 874 -25.44 -10.36 -24.92
N GLY A 875 -25.13 -11.20 -25.91
CA GLY A 875 -25.89 -12.43 -26.18
C GLY A 875 -25.89 -13.43 -25.01
N GLU A 876 -24.79 -13.53 -24.25
CA GLU A 876 -24.70 -14.44 -23.09
C GLU A 876 -25.55 -13.93 -21.92
N PHE A 877 -25.49 -12.62 -21.64
CA PHE A 877 -26.30 -11.98 -20.59
C PHE A 877 -27.79 -11.98 -20.96
N LEU A 878 -28.16 -11.69 -22.21
CA LEU A 878 -29.55 -11.71 -22.67
C LEU A 878 -30.15 -13.12 -22.63
N ARG A 879 -29.37 -14.15 -22.95
CA ARG A 879 -29.81 -15.55 -22.81
C ARG A 879 -30.06 -15.90 -21.35
N ALA A 880 -29.10 -15.62 -20.47
CA ALA A 880 -29.25 -15.87 -19.03
C ALA A 880 -30.45 -15.10 -18.45
N PHE A 881 -30.70 -13.89 -18.94
CA PHE A 881 -31.84 -13.07 -18.53
C PHE A 881 -33.17 -13.64 -18.99
N SER A 882 -33.25 -14.15 -20.22
CA SER A 882 -34.45 -14.85 -20.71
C SER A 882 -34.76 -16.08 -19.85
N GLU A 883 -33.75 -16.84 -19.48
CA GLU A 883 -33.89 -18.00 -18.57
C GLU A 883 -34.32 -17.55 -17.15
N ALA A 884 -33.91 -16.38 -16.69
CA ALA A 884 -34.38 -15.80 -15.43
C ALA A 884 -35.85 -15.36 -15.50
N LEU A 885 -36.26 -14.70 -16.60
CA LEU A 885 -37.66 -14.29 -16.83
C LEU A 885 -38.61 -15.49 -16.85
N GLU A 886 -38.18 -16.63 -17.40
CA GLU A 886 -38.96 -17.88 -17.40
C GLU A 886 -39.04 -18.55 -16.01
N ARG A 887 -38.11 -18.24 -15.11
CA ARG A 887 -38.06 -18.76 -13.74
C ARG A 887 -38.92 -17.95 -12.76
N ILE A 888 -39.49 -16.81 -13.16
CA ILE A 888 -40.39 -16.01 -12.33
C ILE A 888 -41.65 -16.83 -12.03
N PRO A 889 -41.88 -17.25 -10.78
CA PRO A 889 -43.16 -17.84 -10.41
C PRO A 889 -44.24 -16.76 -10.54
N GLU A 890 -45.47 -17.12 -10.94
CA GLU A 890 -46.63 -16.24 -10.72
C GLU A 890 -46.64 -15.82 -9.25
N LEU A 891 -46.33 -14.55 -8.97
CA LEU A 891 -46.35 -13.98 -7.63
C LEU A 891 -47.79 -14.06 -7.10
N GLY A 892 -48.05 -15.07 -6.28
CA GLY A 892 -49.17 -15.03 -5.35
C GLY A 892 -48.99 -13.82 -4.42
N PRO A 893 -50.04 -13.04 -4.15
CA PRO A 893 -49.97 -11.91 -3.25
C PRO A 893 -49.93 -12.44 -1.82
N ASP A 894 -48.75 -12.82 -1.32
CA ASP A 894 -48.46 -13.03 0.12
C ASP A 894 -46.97 -13.36 0.29
N SER A 895 -46.10 -12.35 0.24
CA SER A 895 -44.80 -12.42 0.91
C SER A 895 -44.34 -11.06 1.46
N ASP A 896 -45.28 -10.20 1.81
CA ASP A 896 -45.03 -9.12 2.75
C ASP A 896 -45.21 -9.68 4.16
N ASP A 897 -44.17 -10.31 4.70
CA ASP A 897 -43.86 -10.33 6.14
C ASP A 897 -42.65 -11.24 6.39
N VAL A 898 -41.47 -10.83 5.90
CA VAL A 898 -40.23 -11.24 6.56
C VAL A 898 -40.15 -10.45 7.86
N VAL A 899 -40.80 -10.99 8.89
CA VAL A 899 -40.57 -10.57 10.27
C VAL A 899 -39.11 -10.90 10.58
N PHE A 900 -38.23 -9.91 10.46
CA PHE A 900 -36.93 -9.97 11.09
C PHE A 900 -37.17 -10.35 12.56
N PRO A 901 -36.59 -11.45 13.08
CA PRO A 901 -36.69 -11.72 14.49
C PRO A 901 -36.12 -10.49 15.19
N ALA A 902 -36.97 -9.75 15.92
CA ALA A 902 -36.52 -8.64 16.74
C ALA A 902 -35.33 -9.18 17.55
N PRO A 903 -34.16 -8.50 17.54
CA PRO A 903 -32.98 -9.00 18.21
C PRO A 903 -33.39 -9.40 19.63
N ARG A 904 -33.22 -10.70 19.94
CA ARG A 904 -33.56 -11.22 21.27
C ARG A 904 -32.79 -10.35 22.26
N ARG A 905 -33.50 -9.62 23.12
CA ARG A 905 -32.86 -8.81 24.15
C ARG A 905 -32.09 -9.76 25.04
N GLN A 906 -30.76 -9.79 24.87
CA GLN A 906 -29.90 -10.36 25.87
C GLN A 906 -29.92 -9.40 27.06
N ARG A 907 -30.50 -9.88 28.15
CA ARG A 907 -30.53 -9.17 29.42
C ARG A 907 -29.80 -10.03 30.41
N VAL A 908 -28.88 -9.41 31.12
CA VAL A 908 -28.29 -10.00 32.30
C VAL A 908 -29.42 -10.19 33.33
N GLN A 909 -29.49 -11.38 33.94
CA GLN A 909 -30.43 -11.63 35.04
C GLN A 909 -30.12 -10.68 36.21
N SER A 910 -31.16 -10.23 36.94
CA SER A 910 -30.95 -9.40 38.13
C SER A 910 -30.08 -10.15 39.14
N GLY A 911 -29.08 -9.48 39.72
CA GLY A 911 -28.13 -10.09 40.64
C GLY A 911 -27.04 -10.97 40.01
N TRP A 912 -27.00 -11.10 38.68
CA TRP A 912 -25.87 -11.75 38.00
C TRP A 912 -24.60 -10.94 38.26
N ARG A 913 -23.53 -11.66 38.61
CA ARG A 913 -22.19 -11.12 38.67
C ARG A 913 -21.35 -11.94 37.70
N PRO A 914 -20.40 -11.32 36.97
CA PRO A 914 -19.47 -12.10 36.19
C PRO A 914 -18.79 -13.10 37.13
N SER A 915 -18.82 -14.37 36.75
CA SER A 915 -18.05 -15.38 37.46
C SER A 915 -16.58 -15.05 37.22
N PHE A 916 -15.90 -14.59 38.26
CA PHE A 916 -14.44 -14.53 38.31
C PHE A 916 -13.86 -15.93 38.62
N GLU A 917 -14.56 -17.03 38.31
CA GLU A 917 -14.08 -18.41 38.52
C GLU A 917 -13.07 -18.86 37.47
N ALA A 918 -12.97 -18.16 36.34
CA ALA A 918 -11.63 -17.96 35.82
C ALA A 918 -11.02 -16.91 36.76
N THR A 919 -10.19 -17.36 37.71
CA THR A 919 -8.89 -16.71 37.78
C THR A 919 -8.45 -16.69 36.33
N LEU A 920 -8.63 -15.55 35.67
CA LEU A 920 -7.86 -15.29 34.49
C LEU A 920 -6.45 -15.49 35.04
N ASP A 921 -5.81 -16.57 34.61
CA ASP A 921 -4.37 -16.55 34.38
C ASP A 921 -4.16 -15.51 33.28
N TRP A 922 -4.43 -14.26 33.67
CA TRP A 922 -3.90 -13.09 33.05
C TRP A 922 -2.48 -13.03 33.59
N THR A 923 -1.66 -13.94 33.12
CA THR A 923 -0.35 -13.54 32.68
C THR A 923 -0.63 -12.72 31.42
N PRO A 924 -0.55 -11.37 31.46
CA PRO A 924 -0.39 -10.64 30.21
C PRO A 924 0.72 -11.36 29.45
N ALA A 925 0.65 -11.41 28.11
CA ALA A 925 1.84 -11.78 27.34
C ALA A 925 2.95 -10.91 27.92
N LEU A 926 3.88 -11.57 28.62
CA LEU A 926 4.82 -10.85 29.44
C LEU A 926 5.51 -9.93 28.46
N PRO A 927 5.45 -8.60 28.66
CA PRO A 927 6.03 -7.69 27.69
C PRO A 927 7.45 -8.16 27.51
N VAL A 928 7.77 -8.64 26.30
CA VAL A 928 9.11 -9.11 26.00
C VAL A 928 9.92 -7.86 26.19
N ARG A 929 10.75 -7.84 27.23
CA ARG A 929 11.82 -6.87 27.28
C ARG A 929 12.85 -7.41 26.29
N GLU A 930 12.50 -7.35 25.00
CA GLU A 930 13.52 -7.24 23.98
C GLU A 930 14.27 -6.01 24.42
N ARG A 931 15.55 -6.18 24.73
CA ARG A 931 16.43 -5.03 24.74
C ARG A 931 16.07 -4.27 23.47
N SER A 932 15.63 -3.03 23.64
CA SER A 932 15.97 -2.05 22.64
C SER A 932 17.45 -2.33 22.37
N VAL A 933 17.79 -2.74 21.15
CA VAL A 933 19.10 -2.38 20.66
C VAL A 933 19.04 -0.86 20.56
N GLU A 934 19.11 -0.20 21.72
CA GLU A 934 19.62 1.13 21.84
C GLU A 934 21.02 0.98 21.26
N ILE A 935 21.12 1.33 19.99
CA ILE A 935 22.36 1.87 19.52
C ILE A 935 22.49 3.17 20.30
N GLU A 936 23.06 3.08 21.50
CA GLU A 936 23.67 4.24 22.14
C GLU A 936 24.71 4.76 21.15
N PHE A 937 24.31 5.78 20.41
CA PHE A 937 25.21 6.60 19.64
C PHE A 937 25.92 7.56 20.61
N SER A 938 26.76 7.00 21.48
CA SER A 938 27.88 7.75 22.04
C SER A 938 28.94 7.82 20.94
N TRP A 939 28.94 8.91 20.19
CA TRP A 939 29.94 9.22 19.16
C TRP A 939 31.36 9.42 19.72
N GLN A 940 31.59 9.14 21.02
CA GLN A 940 32.86 9.41 21.69
C GLN A 940 33.78 8.22 21.91
N ASN A 941 33.43 6.96 21.56
CA ASN A 941 34.42 5.87 21.67
C ASN A 941 34.18 4.59 20.83
N THR A 942 33.98 4.73 19.52
CA THR A 942 33.84 3.59 18.56
C THR A 942 35.00 2.59 18.64
N GLN A 943 36.20 3.06 18.98
CA GLN A 943 37.39 2.24 19.18
C GLN A 943 37.31 1.35 20.41
N ALA A 944 36.98 1.92 21.57
CA ALA A 944 36.89 1.19 22.83
C ALA A 944 35.86 0.05 22.74
N ARG A 945 34.75 0.29 22.03
CA ARG A 945 33.72 -0.74 21.77
C ARG A 945 34.27 -1.93 20.97
N ARG A 946 35.04 -1.67 19.91
CA ARG A 946 35.65 -2.74 19.08
C ARG A 946 36.68 -3.54 19.87
N ILE A 947 37.52 -2.86 20.64
CA ILE A 947 38.49 -3.49 21.55
C ILE A 947 37.75 -4.42 22.53
N GLY A 948 36.69 -3.93 23.16
CA GLY A 948 35.89 -4.70 24.10
C GLY A 948 35.25 -5.94 23.48
N THR A 949 34.63 -5.83 22.31
CA THR A 949 33.99 -6.97 21.64
C THR A 949 35.00 -8.05 21.27
N VAL A 950 36.17 -7.68 20.72
CA VAL A 950 37.20 -8.67 20.36
C VAL A 950 37.78 -9.32 21.60
N LEU A 951 38.09 -8.55 22.64
CA LEU A 951 38.59 -9.08 23.92
C LEU A 951 37.59 -10.06 24.55
N HIS A 952 36.31 -9.72 24.60
CA HIS A 952 35.27 -10.59 25.13
C HIS A 952 35.22 -11.93 24.38
N ARG A 953 35.23 -11.90 23.04
CA ARG A 953 35.24 -13.12 22.22
C ARG A 953 36.44 -14.02 22.48
N ILE A 954 37.62 -13.45 22.73
CA ILE A 954 38.82 -14.24 23.04
C ILE A 954 38.69 -14.90 24.43
N LEU A 955 38.21 -14.16 25.43
CA LEU A 955 37.97 -14.70 26.77
C LEU A 955 36.89 -15.79 26.78
N GLU A 956 35.85 -15.64 25.95
CA GLU A 956 34.82 -16.65 25.71
C GLU A 956 35.42 -17.93 25.10
N ASP A 957 36.21 -17.81 24.02
CA ASP A 957 36.90 -18.94 23.37
C ASP A 957 37.76 -19.72 24.38
N ILE A 958 38.46 -19.01 25.28
CA ILE A 958 39.29 -19.61 26.31
C ILE A 958 38.44 -20.27 27.40
N GLY A 959 37.47 -19.54 27.96
CA GLY A 959 36.62 -20.02 29.05
C GLY A 959 35.78 -21.23 28.65
N ARG A 960 35.27 -21.29 27.41
CA ARG A 960 34.47 -22.41 26.90
C ARG A 960 35.26 -23.72 26.91
N VAL A 961 36.53 -23.66 26.51
CA VAL A 961 37.41 -24.83 26.41
C VAL A 961 38.11 -25.14 27.75
N GLY A 962 38.33 -24.12 28.57
CA GLY A 962 39.09 -24.17 29.82
C GLY A 962 40.56 -23.83 29.59
N LEU A 963 41.10 -22.93 30.41
CA LEU A 963 42.47 -22.44 30.29
C LEU A 963 43.53 -23.56 30.32
N GLU A 964 43.29 -24.63 31.07
CA GLU A 964 44.20 -25.77 31.26
C GLU A 964 44.45 -26.54 29.97
N ARG A 965 43.57 -26.39 28.97
CA ARG A 965 43.68 -27.02 27.64
C ARG A 965 44.38 -26.15 26.61
N PHE A 966 44.83 -24.96 26.99
CA PHE A 966 45.62 -24.08 26.14
C PHE A 966 47.10 -24.22 26.47
N ASP A 967 47.86 -24.76 25.52
CA ASP A 967 49.32 -24.66 25.51
C ASP A 967 49.77 -23.34 24.87
N GLU A 968 51.05 -23.00 25.01
CA GLU A 968 51.63 -21.77 24.42
C GLU A 968 51.35 -21.65 22.91
N VAL A 969 51.27 -22.79 22.20
CA VAL A 969 51.00 -22.81 20.76
C VAL A 969 49.56 -22.42 20.44
N ARG A 970 48.57 -22.87 21.23
CA ARG A 970 47.16 -22.51 21.03
C ARG A 970 46.86 -21.07 21.43
N LEU A 971 47.49 -20.57 22.49
CA LEU A 971 47.37 -19.15 22.87
C LEU A 971 47.91 -18.24 21.77
N ALA A 972 49.12 -18.51 21.26
CA ALA A 972 49.70 -17.75 20.16
C ALA A 972 48.83 -17.78 18.88
N ARG A 973 48.12 -18.88 18.62
CA ARG A 973 47.15 -18.95 17.51
C ARG A 973 45.92 -18.09 17.74
N LEU A 974 45.39 -18.02 18.96
CA LEU A 974 44.28 -17.14 19.29
C LEU A 974 44.69 -15.66 19.17
N GLU A 975 45.85 -15.30 19.71
CA GLU A 975 46.40 -13.95 19.63
C GLU A 975 46.59 -13.51 18.17
N SER A 976 47.09 -14.41 17.31
CA SER A 976 47.28 -14.12 15.87
C SER A 976 45.98 -13.76 15.13
N ARG A 977 44.80 -14.07 15.69
CA ARG A 977 43.48 -13.73 15.12
C ARG A 977 43.02 -12.32 15.48
N ILE A 978 43.57 -11.72 16.55
CA ILE A 978 43.13 -10.41 17.07
C ILE A 978 43.14 -9.31 16.00
N PRO A 979 44.20 -9.14 15.19
CA PRO A 979 44.22 -8.10 14.15
C PRO A 979 43.13 -8.30 13.10
N GLY A 980 42.88 -9.55 12.69
CA GLY A 980 41.84 -9.89 11.72
C GLY A 980 40.42 -9.63 12.24
N LEU A 981 40.18 -9.92 13.52
CA LEU A 981 38.90 -9.63 14.19
C LEU A 981 38.65 -8.12 14.30
N LEU A 982 39.66 -7.34 14.68
CA LEU A 982 39.57 -5.88 14.76
C LEU A 982 39.35 -5.23 13.39
N GLN A 983 40.01 -5.74 12.34
CA GLN A 983 39.81 -5.28 10.96
C GLN A 983 38.40 -5.59 10.45
N ALA A 984 37.87 -6.79 10.73
CA ALA A 984 36.50 -7.16 10.39
C ALA A 984 35.46 -6.24 11.06
N MET A 985 35.79 -5.66 12.22
CA MET A 985 34.97 -4.68 12.93
C MET A 985 35.20 -3.22 12.49
N GLY A 986 36.03 -2.98 11.46
CA GLY A 986 36.25 -1.67 10.86
C GLY A 986 37.36 -0.83 11.50
N THR A 987 38.28 -1.44 12.26
CA THR A 987 39.45 -0.73 12.83
C THR A 987 40.43 -0.32 11.73
N GLY A 988 40.74 0.98 11.64
CA GLY A 988 41.60 1.53 10.60
C GLY A 988 43.06 1.10 10.75
N ARG A 989 43.82 1.07 9.64
CA ARG A 989 45.24 0.64 9.64
C ARG A 989 46.13 1.45 10.58
N ALA A 990 45.85 2.75 10.77
CA ALA A 990 46.63 3.62 11.65
C ALA A 990 46.44 3.28 13.14
N GLU A 991 45.31 2.70 13.51
CA GLU A 991 44.91 2.48 14.91
C GLU A 991 44.90 1.00 15.28
N LEU A 992 45.01 0.11 14.29
CA LEU A 992 44.97 -1.34 14.45
C LEU A 992 46.05 -1.82 15.41
N GLN A 993 47.29 -1.38 15.24
CA GLN A 993 48.41 -1.82 16.07
C GLN A 993 48.20 -1.42 17.55
N ALA A 994 47.77 -0.18 17.80
CA ALA A 994 47.47 0.28 19.15
C ALA A 994 46.30 -0.49 19.78
N SER A 995 45.27 -0.84 18.99
CA SER A 995 44.12 -1.63 19.46
C SER A 995 44.49 -3.08 19.77
N VAL A 996 45.36 -3.69 18.95
CA VAL A 996 45.91 -5.04 19.17
C VAL A 996 46.70 -5.06 20.47
N GLU A 997 47.62 -4.11 20.66
CA GLU A 997 48.44 -4.01 21.87
C GLU A 997 47.59 -3.90 23.15
N VAL A 998 46.48 -3.16 23.11
CA VAL A 998 45.57 -3.06 24.26
C VAL A 998 44.89 -4.39 24.59
N ILE A 999 44.48 -5.16 23.59
CA ILE A 999 43.85 -6.48 23.79
C ILE A 999 44.87 -7.49 24.29
N GLU A 1000 46.06 -7.53 23.67
CA GLU A 1000 47.16 -8.42 24.09
C GLU A 1000 47.57 -8.15 25.53
N GLN A 1001 47.74 -6.88 25.93
CA GLN A 1001 48.04 -6.52 27.31
C GLN A 1001 46.94 -6.94 28.30
N ALA A 1002 45.67 -6.77 27.93
CA ALA A 1002 44.55 -7.18 28.78
C ALA A 1002 44.47 -8.71 28.92
N LEU A 1003 44.72 -9.43 27.82
CA LEU A 1003 44.76 -10.88 27.80
C LEU A 1003 45.93 -11.41 28.63
N ASP A 1004 47.14 -10.90 28.42
CA ASP A 1004 48.33 -11.27 29.18
C ASP A 1004 48.14 -11.05 30.69
N ARG A 1005 47.56 -9.91 31.08
CA ARG A 1005 47.21 -9.64 32.49
C ARG A 1005 46.24 -10.67 33.05
N THR A 1006 45.19 -10.98 32.29
CA THR A 1006 44.17 -11.97 32.69
C THR A 1006 44.79 -13.38 32.84
N LEU A 1007 45.65 -13.79 31.91
CA LEU A 1007 46.26 -15.12 31.89
C LEU A 1007 47.39 -15.29 32.91
N SER A 1008 48.04 -14.19 33.29
CA SER A 1008 49.10 -14.19 34.31
C SER A 1008 48.56 -14.00 35.73
N SER A 1009 47.34 -13.48 35.89
CA SER A 1009 46.69 -13.29 37.18
C SER A 1009 46.09 -14.58 37.75
N GLU A 1010 46.19 -14.75 39.07
CA GLU A 1010 45.48 -15.81 39.79
C GLU A 1010 43.96 -15.69 39.61
N THR A 1011 43.42 -14.47 39.62
CA THR A 1011 41.98 -14.19 39.46
C THR A 1011 41.49 -14.55 38.06
N GLY A 1012 42.16 -14.03 37.01
CA GLY A 1012 41.77 -14.31 35.63
C GLY A 1012 41.89 -15.79 35.26
N ARG A 1013 42.95 -16.47 35.74
CA ARG A 1013 43.12 -17.93 35.58
C ARG A 1013 42.00 -18.71 36.28
N TRP A 1014 41.60 -18.29 37.47
CA TRP A 1014 40.50 -18.91 38.19
C TRP A 1014 39.17 -18.73 37.44
N ILE A 1015 38.86 -17.55 36.90
CA ILE A 1015 37.63 -17.30 36.12
C ILE A 1015 37.56 -18.17 34.86
N LEU A 1016 38.68 -18.29 34.14
CA LEU A 1016 38.78 -18.99 32.85
C LEU A 1016 39.04 -20.50 32.98
N SER A 1017 39.17 -21.02 34.20
CA SER A 1017 39.41 -22.45 34.44
C SER A 1017 38.26 -23.30 33.91
N GLY A 1018 38.59 -24.39 33.20
CA GLY A 1018 37.63 -25.41 32.79
C GLY A 1018 37.44 -26.53 33.81
N GLU A 1019 38.09 -26.43 34.98
CA GLU A 1019 37.96 -27.42 36.06
C GLU A 1019 36.74 -27.16 36.93
N HIS A 1020 36.12 -25.97 36.84
CA HIS A 1020 34.91 -25.66 37.58
C HIS A 1020 33.72 -26.49 37.08
N PRO A 1021 32.97 -27.14 37.98
CA PRO A 1021 31.70 -27.78 37.64
C PRO A 1021 30.72 -26.80 37.00
N GLU A 1022 29.96 -27.30 36.01
CA GLU A 1022 28.87 -26.57 35.35
C GLU A 1022 29.30 -25.21 34.77
N HIS A 1023 30.54 -25.10 34.29
CA HIS A 1023 31.00 -23.90 33.61
C HIS A 1023 30.30 -23.72 32.26
N ALA A 1024 29.92 -22.49 31.95
CA ALA A 1024 29.36 -22.09 30.67
C ALA A 1024 29.81 -20.69 30.28
N CYS A 1025 29.86 -20.43 28.98
CA CYS A 1025 30.09 -19.11 28.39
C CYS A 1025 28.95 -18.81 27.42
N GLU A 1026 28.54 -17.55 27.33
CA GLU A 1026 27.39 -17.10 26.52
C GLU A 1026 26.13 -17.94 26.82
N LEU A 1027 25.89 -18.22 28.11
CA LEU A 1027 24.74 -19.03 28.51
C LEU A 1027 23.47 -18.21 28.35
N ALA A 1028 22.68 -18.56 27.34
CA ALA A 1028 21.37 -17.99 27.13
C ALA A 1028 20.37 -18.60 28.12
N LEU A 1029 19.83 -17.78 29.01
CA LEU A 1029 18.75 -18.15 29.93
C LEU A 1029 17.52 -17.28 29.68
N SER A 1030 16.37 -17.94 29.60
CA SER A 1030 15.07 -17.29 29.56
C SER A 1030 14.33 -17.60 30.85
N GLY A 1031 13.82 -16.57 31.51
CA GLY A 1031 13.07 -16.75 32.75
C GLY A 1031 12.18 -15.56 33.06
N LEU A 1032 11.48 -15.64 34.19
CA LEU A 1032 10.35 -14.79 34.47
C LEU A 1032 10.65 -13.92 35.70
N ILE A 1033 11.19 -12.72 35.48
CA ILE A 1033 11.62 -11.82 36.58
C ILE A 1033 10.61 -10.68 36.71
N ASP A 1034 10.09 -10.48 37.93
CA ASP A 1034 9.10 -9.45 38.26
C ASP A 1034 7.89 -9.43 37.30
N GLY A 1035 7.42 -10.61 36.88
CA GLY A 1035 6.30 -10.71 35.95
C GLY A 1035 6.61 -10.24 34.53
N LYS A 1036 7.88 -10.33 34.09
CA LYS A 1036 8.31 -10.08 32.71
C LYS A 1036 9.17 -11.24 32.18
N LEU A 1037 9.00 -11.60 30.91
CA LEU A 1037 9.87 -12.57 30.24
C LEU A 1037 11.19 -11.86 29.93
N VAL A 1038 12.26 -12.35 30.54
CA VAL A 1038 13.61 -11.84 30.34
C VAL A 1038 14.42 -12.89 29.61
N ASN A 1039 15.04 -12.48 28.51
CA ASN A 1039 16.07 -13.24 27.82
C ASN A 1039 17.42 -12.61 28.16
N ALA A 1040 18.26 -13.36 28.86
CA ALA A 1040 19.60 -12.94 29.27
C ALA A 1040 20.64 -13.84 28.61
N VAL A 1041 21.80 -13.26 28.27
CA VAL A 1041 22.98 -14.00 27.84
C VAL A 1041 24.09 -13.65 28.82
N ILE A 1042 24.60 -14.66 29.50
CA ILE A 1042 25.60 -14.52 30.56
C ILE A 1042 26.97 -14.85 29.98
N ASP A 1043 27.90 -13.88 30.05
CA ASP A 1043 29.26 -14.00 29.52
C ASP A 1043 30.00 -15.22 30.09
N ARG A 1044 29.98 -15.38 31.43
CA ARG A 1044 30.63 -16.49 32.14
C ARG A 1044 29.87 -16.89 33.40
N THR A 1045 29.71 -18.20 33.60
CA THR A 1045 29.15 -18.77 34.83
C THR A 1045 29.77 -20.12 35.15
N PHE A 1046 29.89 -20.47 36.42
CA PHE A 1046 30.39 -21.76 36.92
C PHE A 1046 30.09 -21.95 38.41
N VAL A 1047 30.26 -23.17 38.93
CA VAL A 1047 30.22 -23.46 40.37
C VAL A 1047 31.66 -23.63 40.87
N ASP A 1048 32.03 -22.96 41.96
CA ASP A 1048 33.35 -23.12 42.55
C ASP A 1048 33.47 -24.40 43.43
N ALA A 1049 34.66 -24.66 43.97
CA ALA A 1049 34.91 -25.83 44.81
C ALA A 1049 34.14 -25.81 46.15
N GLN A 1050 33.59 -24.66 46.54
CA GLN A 1050 32.78 -24.47 47.75
C GLN A 1050 31.28 -24.66 47.47
N GLY A 1051 30.90 -24.85 46.20
CA GLY A 1051 29.50 -25.02 45.79
C GLY A 1051 28.78 -23.70 45.49
N VAL A 1052 29.51 -22.59 45.34
CA VAL A 1052 28.94 -21.26 45.06
C VAL A 1052 28.89 -21.04 43.55
N ARG A 1053 27.72 -20.60 43.04
CA ARG A 1053 27.53 -20.22 41.63
C ARG A 1053 28.07 -18.81 41.40
N TRP A 1054 29.06 -18.68 40.53
CA TRP A 1054 29.57 -17.38 40.09
C TRP A 1054 28.97 -16.99 38.75
N ILE A 1055 28.53 -15.74 38.64
CA ILE A 1055 28.07 -15.10 37.40
C ILE A 1055 28.97 -13.89 37.16
N ILE A 1056 29.70 -13.92 36.06
CA ILE A 1056 30.74 -12.94 35.75
C ILE A 1056 30.46 -12.31 34.39
N ASP A 1057 30.36 -10.98 34.36
CA ASP A 1057 30.21 -10.17 33.14
C ASP A 1057 31.53 -9.42 32.89
N TYR A 1058 31.96 -9.33 31.63
CA TYR A 1058 33.24 -8.73 31.28
C TYR A 1058 33.10 -7.27 30.82
N LYS A 1059 33.89 -6.35 31.38
CA LYS A 1059 33.97 -4.96 30.91
C LYS A 1059 35.37 -4.53 30.54
N SER A 1060 35.46 -3.84 29.41
CA SER A 1060 36.72 -3.35 28.82
C SER A 1060 37.02 -1.88 29.14
N GLY A 1061 36.23 -1.28 30.04
CA GLY A 1061 36.41 0.09 30.49
C GLY A 1061 37.79 0.33 31.12
N HIS A 1062 38.21 1.59 31.15
CA HIS A 1062 39.53 1.99 31.61
C HIS A 1062 39.48 3.34 32.33
N ALA A 1063 40.15 3.42 33.48
CA ALA A 1063 40.34 4.64 34.25
C ALA A 1063 41.83 5.01 34.32
N GLU A 1064 42.10 6.30 34.48
CA GLU A 1064 43.44 6.80 34.84
C GLU A 1064 43.75 6.43 36.31
N ASP A 1065 45.03 6.15 36.61
CA ASP A 1065 45.49 5.52 37.86
C ASP A 1065 45.02 6.20 39.17
N GLU A 1066 44.67 7.49 39.15
CA GLU A 1066 44.29 8.27 40.33
C GLU A 1066 42.81 8.12 40.75
N ARG A 1067 41.96 7.43 39.97
CA ARG A 1067 40.50 7.31 40.22
C ARG A 1067 39.91 5.91 40.01
N ILE A 1068 40.74 4.87 40.13
CA ILE A 1068 40.32 3.48 39.86
C ILE A 1068 39.14 3.04 40.75
N GLU A 1069 39.15 3.34 42.05
CA GLU A 1069 38.07 2.94 42.98
C GLU A 1069 36.72 3.61 42.65
N GLU A 1070 36.72 4.90 42.31
CA GLU A 1070 35.51 5.62 41.91
C GLU A 1070 34.94 5.09 40.59
N PHE A 1071 35.82 4.75 39.63
CA PHE A 1071 35.44 4.16 38.35
C PHE A 1071 34.84 2.77 38.51
N LEU A 1072 35.46 1.91 39.32
CA LEU A 1072 34.97 0.57 39.62
C LEU A 1072 33.61 0.63 40.31
N GLN A 1073 33.42 1.56 41.24
CA GLN A 1073 32.13 1.75 41.90
C GLN A 1073 31.04 2.24 40.92
N HIS A 1074 31.38 3.14 39.99
CA HIS A 1074 30.45 3.59 38.95
C HIS A 1074 30.02 2.45 38.01
N GLU A 1075 30.97 1.69 37.49
CA GLU A 1075 30.68 0.52 36.63
C GLU A 1075 29.87 -0.53 37.38
N ALA A 1076 30.23 -0.79 38.65
CA ALA A 1076 29.48 -1.69 39.52
C ALA A 1076 28.02 -1.23 39.69
N GLU A 1077 27.78 0.06 39.97
CA GLU A 1077 26.43 0.61 40.12
C GLU A 1077 25.63 0.55 38.80
N GLU A 1078 26.27 0.81 37.65
CA GLU A 1078 25.66 0.77 36.32
C GLU A 1078 25.20 -0.64 35.93
N TYR A 1079 26.02 -1.67 36.19
CA TYR A 1079 25.73 -3.06 35.81
C TYR A 1079 25.04 -3.89 36.90
N ARG A 1080 24.85 -3.32 38.10
CA ARG A 1080 24.19 -4.00 39.23
C ARG A 1080 22.81 -4.54 38.85
N ASP A 1081 22.00 -3.73 38.18
CA ASP A 1081 20.64 -4.13 37.79
C ASP A 1081 20.67 -5.30 36.81
N GLN A 1082 21.58 -5.28 35.82
CA GLN A 1082 21.76 -6.37 34.85
C GLN A 1082 22.20 -7.67 35.52
N LEU A 1083 23.23 -7.61 36.36
CA LEU A 1083 23.74 -8.80 37.05
C LEU A 1083 22.73 -9.35 38.08
N SER A 1084 21.95 -8.48 38.73
CA SER A 1084 20.87 -8.91 39.62
C SER A 1084 19.79 -9.71 38.89
N VAL A 1085 19.53 -9.39 37.62
CA VAL A 1085 18.63 -10.16 36.75
C VAL A 1085 19.22 -11.54 36.49
N TYR A 1086 20.50 -11.65 36.18
CA TYR A 1086 21.15 -12.94 35.95
C TYR A 1086 21.10 -13.82 37.20
N ARG A 1087 21.39 -13.25 38.37
CA ARG A 1087 21.26 -13.92 39.66
C ARG A 1087 19.87 -14.51 39.88
N ARG A 1088 18.83 -13.69 39.67
CA ARG A 1088 17.43 -14.12 39.84
C ARG A 1088 17.04 -15.26 38.90
N LEU A 1089 17.59 -15.31 37.68
CA LEU A 1089 17.35 -16.44 36.76
C LEU A 1089 17.89 -17.75 37.31
N PHE A 1090 19.10 -17.76 37.87
CA PHE A 1090 19.66 -18.95 38.52
C PHE A 1090 18.94 -19.30 39.83
N GLU A 1091 18.53 -18.31 40.63
CA GLU A 1091 17.73 -18.55 41.83
C GLU A 1091 16.40 -19.24 41.51
N GLN A 1092 15.77 -18.92 40.36
CA GLN A 1092 14.59 -19.60 39.86
C GLN A 1092 14.84 -21.05 39.43
N MET A 1093 16.06 -21.38 39.03
CA MET A 1093 16.48 -22.74 38.70
C MET A 1093 16.79 -23.59 39.95
N GLY A 1094 16.71 -22.99 41.15
CA GLY A 1094 16.92 -23.67 42.43
C GLY A 1094 18.29 -23.44 43.06
N GLU A 1095 19.12 -22.56 42.49
CA GLU A 1095 20.42 -22.17 43.06
C GLU A 1095 20.22 -21.22 44.24
N THR A 1096 20.85 -21.50 45.38
CA THR A 1096 20.65 -20.68 46.60
C THR A 1096 21.87 -19.86 47.00
N ASP A 1097 23.05 -20.17 46.47
CA ASP A 1097 24.30 -19.47 46.76
C ASP A 1097 24.92 -18.95 45.46
N VAL A 1098 24.46 -17.77 45.04
CA VAL A 1098 24.84 -17.13 43.77
C VAL A 1098 25.55 -15.81 44.05
N ARG A 1099 26.78 -15.68 43.54
CA ARG A 1099 27.58 -14.46 43.54
C ARG A 1099 27.63 -13.85 42.15
N ILE A 1100 27.45 -12.54 42.09
CA ILE A 1100 27.56 -11.76 40.86
C ILE A 1100 28.78 -10.87 40.95
N ALA A 1101 29.55 -10.82 39.86
CA ALA A 1101 30.74 -9.99 39.81
C ALA A 1101 30.97 -9.42 38.42
N LEU A 1102 31.62 -8.26 38.39
CA LEU A 1102 32.11 -7.62 37.18
C LEU A 1102 33.62 -7.86 37.10
N TYR A 1103 34.09 -8.44 36.00
CA TYR A 1103 35.53 -8.58 35.77
C TYR A 1103 36.00 -7.57 34.73
N LEU A 1104 37.05 -6.81 35.08
CA LEU A 1104 37.69 -5.85 34.18
C LEU A 1104 39.07 -6.37 33.76
N PRO A 1105 39.20 -7.05 32.60
CA PRO A 1105 40.44 -7.72 32.19
C PRO A 1105 41.63 -6.75 32.07
N ARG A 1106 41.38 -5.48 31.73
CA ARG A 1106 42.44 -4.46 31.62
C ARG A 1106 43.06 -4.09 32.96
N LEU A 1107 42.28 -4.15 34.04
CA LEU A 1107 42.70 -3.80 35.39
C LEU A 1107 43.03 -5.04 36.24
N ASP A 1108 42.65 -6.22 35.76
CA ASP A 1108 42.65 -7.47 36.52
C ASP A 1108 41.98 -7.27 37.91
N ARG A 1109 40.75 -6.76 37.85
CA ARG A 1109 39.91 -6.52 39.03
C ARG A 1109 38.59 -7.23 38.85
N LEU A 1110 38.23 -7.99 39.89
CA LEU A 1110 36.94 -8.64 40.03
C LEU A 1110 36.21 -7.91 41.14
N GLU A 1111 35.16 -7.18 40.79
CA GLU A 1111 34.33 -6.45 41.73
C GLU A 1111 33.04 -7.24 41.97
N GLU A 1112 32.86 -7.71 43.20
CA GLU A 1112 31.65 -8.41 43.64
C GLU A 1112 30.55 -7.40 43.97
N LEU A 1113 29.30 -7.72 43.60
CA LEU A 1113 28.17 -6.79 43.58
C LEU A 1113 27.06 -7.08 44.60
#